data_AF-A0A9P4XSA7-F1
#
_entry.id   AF-A0A9P4XSA7-F1
#
_cell.length_a   1.000
_cell.length_b   1.000
_cell.length_c   1.000
_cell.angle_alpha   90.00
_cell.angle_beta   90.00
_cell.angle_gamma   90.00
#
_symmetry.space_group_name_H-M   'P 1'
#
loop_
_entity.id
_entity.type
_entity.pdbx_description
1 polymer ?
#
loop_
_entity_poly.entity_id
_entity_poly.type
_entity_poly.pdbx_seq_one_letter_code
_entity_poly.pdbx_strand_id
1 'polypeptide(L)'
;MDSGEIQYLFKETRLNLEPPSPSSVVTIRVPSGSGSRGRPKLSYDAEDETTFRLKNLATAASIYRRKWHDSPKNFLWRVLEEGTLLSIRAVDVSKKDKAADASLIINFHFTVPIQTGCVVFSDPEEHDALCVHVLDQACYLYTFTLRPDLFKRRGAVDAGLPDICKVQSPAGLSFKYPHRMVAVSANTLLVTVNDGGMIRFDKQKGDDASTTLWKESFFNVQGWAQNLRSLLPFQGKNTIKYGKANMEYSTATSIEITDFGLENCLFAVTVCLDHRIRVWNANDGQILQTIDMLNVERAPQDIGKWQIDPAQFNLTRVVGQTRGQRICATYSPIGPGEFKIWKMVAKDAHHVVIEELFSKCTLIPITPSSSDIWTLADFALTSTEKGNSLWTLWKNNMTYRVQRLVLDPENMAQSWEDSWDGVYFEPRSLDVQTSGPCDPTDVTEKWLQMILQPGRFTKATLEAALTIYERGLGAPKENNKGRPLAESICSVLGSTASLDRASSGEMDYEQFRSSSETQWRRFYRLLNELDKQRGEAIGMVFDADADMVWVVCADLISSVRECSHLERVYHNLATPDQGSVPQAALIGAGLTLVEGFPDSLMQLCNAALRPELFGESTKTDLERIQYFSDKAGFWRGITDEDAQQVVDTLDTNFAAVTNELYRKVLGLLVTPLDDKTRNPNHPLTEFGRKLVMTAAQENIFLQWKVCFSQLILLVHMEFEFDNEEDALHHRIDVGTVFRQLIATLRRLELLKWLSQTELAIPLPEHSLSSLTKRGEDVQVVTALEANVGHLLGLQGLADEPLAISITDLVTNLCSPNGDIEVSPSLIQCSLIKRDRADLALDLEPFCDQNPFSIYIHGRVLLALKDYESASINFKKAAVGMGSETVELERHSSGLLDDTEWNLLNSGMAQYYSHIVALFEKQRAYSYVVEFARLSVQFTGSKPENASIKTDMLSRLFNAALATSQFELAHTTLLSMKDEALRHYNLRKLVDKMCETYHNSELVTLTFPGMQQEVDDILALRCKTIMDVMHAFPYHQVLYSWRIKHNNYRGAASVILDKIQKLRLAGEGDQITGEDVLDTPVTKQYLLLINALSCVDAKQAWIFDEGIPEGEKEAKRKVVTLADIRKQYQDELDRIAAIQNNQFGFEAGDIMDIA
;
A
#
# COMPACT_ATOMS: atom_id res chain seq x y z
N MET A 1 20.18 -5.21 -37.16
CA MET A 1 19.07 -5.81 -36.40
C MET A 1 18.07 -4.73 -36.06
N ASP A 2 16.86 -4.85 -36.59
CA ASP A 2 15.72 -4.16 -36.01
C ASP A 2 15.26 -4.93 -34.77
N SER A 3 14.46 -4.33 -33.89
CA SER A 3 14.05 -4.92 -32.60
C SER A 3 13.35 -6.30 -32.69
N GLY A 4 13.05 -6.79 -33.90
CA GLY A 4 12.45 -8.08 -34.17
C GLY A 4 13.44 -9.27 -34.21
N GLU A 5 14.75 -9.04 -34.25
CA GLU A 5 15.75 -10.13 -34.33
C GLU A 5 16.35 -10.53 -32.96
N ILE A 6 16.17 -9.70 -31.92
CA ILE A 6 16.75 -9.93 -30.59
C ILE A 6 15.79 -10.77 -29.73
N GLN A 7 16.31 -11.83 -29.11
CA GLN A 7 15.56 -12.64 -28.16
C GLN A 7 15.58 -12.00 -26.76
N TYR A 8 14.41 -11.85 -26.15
CA TYR A 8 14.24 -11.34 -24.79
C TYR A 8 14.20 -12.48 -23.77
N LEU A 9 15.29 -12.66 -23.02
CA LEU A 9 15.37 -13.63 -21.93
C LEU A 9 15.15 -13.00 -20.55
N PHE A 10 15.31 -11.68 -20.46
CA PHE A 10 15.19 -10.91 -19.23
C PHE A 10 14.09 -9.88 -19.35
N LYS A 11 13.52 -9.51 -18.21
CA LYS A 11 12.60 -8.40 -18.09
C LYS A 11 13.06 -7.46 -17.00
N GLU A 12 12.88 -6.17 -17.26
CA GLU A 12 13.13 -5.12 -16.30
C GLU A 12 11.87 -4.82 -15.49
N THR A 13 11.96 -4.82 -14.16
CA THR A 13 10.91 -4.32 -13.26
C THR A 13 11.36 -3.01 -12.62
N ARG A 14 10.58 -1.94 -12.84
CA ARG A 14 10.92 -0.56 -12.42
C ARG A 14 10.28 -0.19 -11.09
N LEU A 15 11.09 0.16 -10.12
CA LEU A 15 10.65 0.54 -8.79
C LEU A 15 10.84 2.04 -8.51
N ASN A 16 9.80 2.66 -7.96
CA ASN A 16 9.86 4.04 -7.46
C ASN A 16 10.63 4.11 -6.14
N LEU A 17 11.37 5.21 -5.95
CA LEU A 17 12.18 5.44 -4.76
C LEU A 17 11.47 6.24 -3.65
N GLU A 18 10.13 6.34 -3.71
CA GLU A 18 9.34 7.11 -2.76
C GLU A 18 9.50 6.55 -1.32
N PRO A 19 9.71 7.42 -0.31
CA PRO A 19 9.77 6.98 1.08
C PRO A 19 8.42 6.40 1.52
N PRO A 20 8.40 5.34 2.35
CA PRO A 20 7.15 4.79 2.89
C PRO A 20 6.34 5.78 3.71
N SER A 21 7.04 6.68 4.42
CA SER A 21 6.43 7.76 5.17
C SER A 21 7.44 8.91 5.28
N PRO A 22 6.97 10.16 5.50
CA PRO A 22 7.86 11.28 5.78
C PRO A 22 8.68 11.06 7.07
N SER A 23 8.17 10.24 8.01
CA SER A 23 8.86 9.91 9.26
C SER A 23 10.12 9.04 9.06
N SER A 24 10.20 8.34 7.92
CA SER A 24 11.31 7.46 7.55
C SER A 24 12.51 8.21 7.00
N VAL A 25 12.39 9.51 6.72
CA VAL A 25 13.47 10.34 6.20
C VAL A 25 14.13 11.11 7.35
N VAL A 26 15.44 10.93 7.52
CA VAL A 26 16.24 11.62 8.53
C VAL A 26 17.28 12.50 7.86
N THR A 27 17.23 13.81 8.10
CA THR A 27 18.16 14.77 7.50
C THR A 27 19.17 15.26 8.52
N ILE A 28 20.45 15.03 8.24
CA ILE A 28 21.62 15.42 9.03
C ILE A 28 22.33 16.56 8.31
N ARG A 29 22.55 17.68 9.01
CA ARG A 29 23.40 18.77 8.49
C ARG A 29 24.86 18.47 8.78
N VAL A 30 25.68 18.44 7.73
CA VAL A 30 27.12 18.18 7.84
C VAL A 30 27.84 19.45 8.33
N PRO A 31 28.78 19.34 9.29
CA PRO A 31 29.58 20.48 9.74
C PRO A 31 30.36 21.12 8.58
N SER A 32 30.37 22.45 8.48
CA SER A 32 31.12 23.16 7.45
C SER A 32 32.62 23.23 7.80
N GLY A 33 33.50 22.70 6.93
CA GLY A 33 34.95 22.80 7.11
C GLY A 33 35.51 24.23 7.01
N SER A 34 34.78 25.13 6.35
CA SER A 34 35.04 26.58 6.31
C SER A 34 34.09 27.29 7.26
N GLY A 35 34.56 28.27 8.05
CA GLY A 35 33.76 29.10 8.96
C GLY A 35 32.70 30.00 8.30
N SER A 36 32.22 29.64 7.11
CA SER A 36 31.18 30.32 6.37
C SER A 36 29.84 30.13 7.06
N ARG A 37 29.26 31.23 7.57
CA ARG A 37 27.86 31.28 7.99
C ARG A 37 26.98 30.86 6.81
N GLY A 38 26.14 29.85 7.04
CA GLY A 38 25.32 29.21 6.02
C GLY A 38 24.48 30.20 5.21
N ARG A 39 24.34 29.94 3.91
CA ARG A 39 23.31 30.58 3.09
C ARG A 39 21.94 30.31 3.73
N PRO A 40 21.01 31.28 3.72
CA PRO A 40 19.63 30.98 4.08
C PRO A 40 19.09 29.91 3.13
N LYS A 41 18.21 29.04 3.64
CA LYS A 41 17.33 28.20 2.81
C LYS A 41 16.84 29.06 1.65
N LEU A 42 17.14 28.69 0.40
CA LEU A 42 16.37 29.19 -0.72
C LEU A 42 14.92 28.80 -0.44
N SER A 43 14.05 29.76 -0.13
CA SER A 43 12.62 29.52 -0.15
C SER A 43 12.27 29.32 -1.62
N TYR A 44 12.29 28.06 -2.06
CA TYR A 44 11.68 27.67 -3.31
C TYR A 44 10.16 27.77 -3.10
N ASP A 45 9.64 29.00 -3.12
CA ASP A 45 8.20 29.29 -2.98
C ASP A 45 7.41 28.91 -4.26
N ALA A 46 8.09 28.34 -5.26
CA ALA A 46 7.50 27.77 -6.48
C ALA A 46 8.09 26.39 -6.80
N GLU A 47 7.22 25.36 -6.80
CA GLU A 47 7.50 24.03 -7.33
C GLU A 47 7.38 24.06 -8.86
N ASP A 48 8.36 24.69 -9.51
CA ASP A 48 8.54 24.68 -10.97
C ASP A 48 9.26 23.40 -11.43
N GLU A 49 9.25 23.09 -12.74
CA GLU A 49 9.98 21.94 -13.32
C GLU A 49 11.45 21.91 -12.89
N THR A 50 12.10 23.07 -12.80
CA THR A 50 13.48 23.19 -12.31
C THR A 50 13.61 22.77 -10.85
N THR A 51 12.68 23.18 -9.99
CA THR A 51 12.61 22.79 -8.58
C THR A 51 12.38 21.27 -8.45
N PHE A 52 11.52 20.69 -9.29
CA PHE A 52 11.29 19.25 -9.34
C PHE A 52 12.59 18.50 -9.71
N ARG A 53 13.28 18.94 -10.76
CA ARG A 53 14.58 18.35 -11.17
C ARG A 53 15.61 18.41 -10.05
N LEU A 54 15.76 19.56 -9.41
CA LEU A 54 16.76 19.77 -8.36
C LEU A 54 16.52 18.90 -7.11
N LYS A 55 15.26 18.75 -6.69
CA LYS A 55 14.92 18.01 -5.47
C LYS A 55 14.90 16.49 -5.68
N ASN A 56 14.40 16.04 -6.83
CA ASN A 56 14.05 14.63 -7.02
C ASN A 56 14.96 13.89 -8.00
N LEU A 57 15.68 14.55 -8.91
CA LEU A 57 16.53 13.87 -9.89
C LEU A 57 17.99 13.84 -9.43
N ALA A 58 18.56 12.64 -9.35
CA ALA A 58 19.95 12.45 -8.97
C ALA A 58 20.89 12.82 -10.12
N THR A 59 21.98 13.49 -9.78
CA THR A 59 23.09 13.80 -10.72
C THR A 59 24.14 12.71 -10.75
N ALA A 60 24.25 11.95 -9.66
CA ALA A 60 25.06 10.75 -9.54
C ALA A 60 24.39 9.79 -8.56
N ALA A 61 24.40 8.50 -8.88
CA ALA A 61 23.83 7.46 -8.04
C ALA A 61 24.46 6.11 -8.39
N SER A 62 24.54 5.23 -7.40
CA SER A 62 24.97 3.84 -7.59
C SER A 62 24.54 3.00 -6.38
N ILE A 63 24.74 1.69 -6.47
CA ILE A 63 24.49 0.74 -5.38
C ILE A 63 25.85 0.22 -4.89
N TYR A 64 26.09 0.35 -3.59
CA TYR A 64 27.24 -0.24 -2.94
C TYR A 64 26.85 -1.52 -2.20
N ARG A 65 27.63 -2.59 -2.38
CA ARG A 65 27.45 -3.87 -1.70
C ARG A 65 28.58 -4.09 -0.68
N ARG A 66 28.19 -4.45 0.55
CA ARG A 66 29.11 -4.86 1.62
C ARG A 66 29.63 -6.29 1.41
N LYS A 67 30.85 -6.56 1.87
CA LYS A 67 31.54 -7.84 1.67
C LYS A 67 31.56 -8.70 2.92
N TRP A 68 31.70 -8.10 4.10
CA TRP A 68 32.06 -8.81 5.32
C TRP A 68 30.88 -9.07 6.26
N HIS A 69 29.90 -8.17 6.29
CA HIS A 69 28.81 -8.20 7.28
C HIS A 69 27.44 -8.51 6.67
N ASP A 70 26.50 -8.88 7.54
CA ASP A 70 25.26 -9.56 7.17
C ASP A 70 24.13 -8.69 6.61
N SER A 71 23.53 -7.77 7.36
CA SER A 71 22.37 -6.98 6.90
C SER A 71 22.27 -5.65 7.65
N PRO A 72 22.18 -4.50 6.95
CA PRO A 72 21.97 -4.39 5.50
C PRO A 72 23.25 -4.63 4.67
N LYS A 73 23.11 -5.22 3.47
CA LYS A 73 24.23 -5.47 2.53
C LYS A 73 24.30 -4.45 1.41
N ASN A 74 23.16 -4.13 0.80
CA ASN A 74 23.07 -3.27 -0.38
C ASN A 74 22.57 -1.87 0.00
N PHE A 75 23.32 -0.85 -0.41
CA PHE A 75 23.02 0.55 -0.13
C PHE A 75 22.94 1.34 -1.44
N LEU A 76 21.76 1.88 -1.73
CA LEU A 76 21.59 2.85 -2.79
C LEU A 76 21.97 4.23 -2.25
N TRP A 77 22.85 4.91 -2.98
CA TRP A 77 23.21 6.30 -2.69
C TRP A 77 22.89 7.20 -3.88
N ARG A 78 22.47 8.43 -3.59
CA ARG A 78 22.04 9.42 -4.58
C ARG A 78 22.55 10.81 -4.21
N VAL A 79 23.01 11.55 -5.20
CA VAL A 79 23.46 12.94 -5.07
C VAL A 79 22.41 13.87 -5.69
N LEU A 80 21.74 14.64 -4.85
CA LEU A 80 20.60 15.52 -5.15
C LEU A 80 20.95 16.99 -4.88
N GLU A 81 20.02 17.90 -5.17
CA GLU A 81 20.14 19.35 -4.90
C GLU A 81 21.46 19.94 -5.44
N GLU A 82 21.78 19.70 -6.72
CA GLU A 82 23.02 20.17 -7.38
C GLU A 82 24.32 19.73 -6.66
N GLY A 83 24.28 18.58 -5.98
CA GLY A 83 25.45 18.05 -5.27
C GLY A 83 25.53 18.43 -3.81
N THR A 84 24.52 19.11 -3.25
CA THR A 84 24.52 19.51 -1.83
C THR A 84 23.87 18.49 -0.91
N LEU A 85 23.17 17.48 -1.44
CA LEU A 85 22.49 16.46 -0.64
C LEU A 85 22.96 15.06 -1.05
N LEU A 86 23.49 14.27 -0.11
CA LEU A 86 23.76 12.84 -0.29
C LEU A 86 22.69 12.03 0.46
N SER A 87 21.86 11.31 -0.28
CA SER A 87 20.85 10.40 0.27
C SER A 87 21.36 8.96 0.24
N ILE A 88 21.21 8.22 1.33
CA ILE A 88 21.63 6.82 1.48
C ILE A 88 20.48 6.00 2.07
N ARG A 89 20.15 4.87 1.44
CA ARG A 89 19.13 3.92 1.92
C ARG A 89 19.53 2.47 1.66
N ALA A 90 19.04 1.55 2.48
CA ALA A 90 19.18 0.11 2.22
C ALA A 90 18.21 -0.34 1.11
N VAL A 91 18.66 -1.27 0.26
CA VAL A 91 17.90 -1.83 -0.87
C VAL A 91 17.98 -3.37 -0.93
N ASP A 92 18.23 -4.01 0.21
CA ASP A 92 18.17 -5.48 0.29
C ASP A 92 16.76 -5.98 -0.02
N VAL A 93 16.63 -7.08 -0.78
CA VAL A 93 15.34 -7.67 -1.15
C VAL A 93 14.75 -8.52 -0.01
N SER A 94 15.60 -9.25 0.71
CA SER A 94 15.17 -10.11 1.81
C SER A 94 15.98 -9.87 3.08
N LYS A 95 15.44 -10.33 4.20
CA LYS A 95 16.05 -10.25 5.53
C LYS A 95 16.04 -11.61 6.22
N LYS A 96 16.83 -11.73 7.29
CA LYS A 96 16.76 -12.90 8.18
C LYS A 96 15.46 -12.81 9.00
N ASP A 97 14.83 -13.96 9.27
CA ASP A 97 13.47 -14.10 9.84
C ASP A 97 13.16 -13.22 11.07
N LYS A 98 14.16 -12.90 11.91
CA LYS A 98 14.00 -12.07 13.12
C LYS A 98 14.60 -10.67 13.05
N ALA A 99 15.14 -10.25 11.91
CA ALA A 99 15.80 -8.96 11.77
C ALA A 99 14.80 -7.81 11.58
N ALA A 100 15.01 -6.71 12.30
CA ALA A 100 14.29 -5.46 12.04
C ALA A 100 14.62 -4.92 10.65
N ASP A 101 13.61 -4.37 9.98
CA ASP A 101 13.76 -3.79 8.65
C ASP A 101 14.58 -2.50 8.68
N ALA A 102 15.37 -2.26 7.63
CA ALA A 102 16.23 -1.09 7.51
C ALA A 102 15.56 -0.03 6.60
N SER A 103 14.40 0.48 7.03
CA SER A 103 13.54 1.34 6.21
C SER A 103 13.89 2.84 6.24
N LEU A 104 14.83 3.26 7.11
CA LEU A 104 15.19 4.68 7.22
C LEU A 104 16.10 5.13 6.08
N ILE A 105 15.83 6.34 5.59
CA ILE A 105 16.63 7.04 4.58
C ILE A 105 17.40 8.15 5.27
N ILE A 106 18.73 8.14 5.13
CA ILE A 106 19.61 9.12 5.76
C ILE A 106 20.10 10.11 4.71
N ASN A 107 19.79 11.39 4.92
CA ASN A 107 20.15 12.49 4.05
C ASN A 107 21.23 13.35 4.71
N PHE A 108 22.40 13.48 4.07
CA PHE A 108 23.48 14.34 4.51
C PHE A 108 23.50 15.63 3.67
N HIS A 109 23.27 16.77 4.32
CA HIS A 109 23.25 18.07 3.66
C HIS A 109 24.58 18.82 3.85
N PHE A 110 25.26 19.09 2.75
CA PHE A 110 26.55 19.77 2.66
C PHE A 110 26.37 21.24 2.31
N THR A 111 27.22 22.10 2.88
CA THR A 111 27.22 23.53 2.55
C THR A 111 27.90 23.84 1.21
N VAL A 112 28.85 22.99 0.82
CA VAL A 112 29.59 23.06 -0.44
C VAL A 112 29.21 21.82 -1.26
N PRO A 113 28.95 21.95 -2.57
CA PRO A 113 28.61 20.80 -3.40
C PRO A 113 29.71 19.74 -3.40
N ILE A 114 29.29 18.48 -3.48
CA ILE A 114 30.16 17.31 -3.60
C ILE A 114 30.91 17.36 -4.94
N GLN A 115 32.19 16.96 -4.91
CA GLN A 115 32.99 16.81 -6.12
C GLN A 115 32.51 15.59 -6.92
N THR A 116 32.33 15.75 -8.23
CA THR A 116 31.87 14.67 -9.11
C THR A 116 32.84 13.48 -9.07
N GLY A 117 32.31 12.25 -8.99
CA GLY A 117 33.13 11.04 -8.92
C GLY A 117 33.92 10.84 -7.62
N CYS A 118 33.61 11.60 -6.56
CA CYS A 118 34.30 11.54 -5.28
C CYS A 118 33.39 11.18 -4.09
N VAL A 119 32.46 10.24 -4.30
CA VAL A 119 31.69 9.56 -3.25
C VAL A 119 32.08 8.09 -3.29
N VAL A 120 32.65 7.58 -2.20
CA VAL A 120 33.08 6.18 -2.11
C VAL A 120 32.67 5.55 -0.80
N PHE A 121 32.47 4.24 -0.87
CA PHE A 121 32.02 3.42 0.25
C PHE A 121 33.05 2.34 0.55
N SER A 122 33.19 1.99 1.83
CA SER A 122 34.03 0.89 2.27
C SER A 122 33.38 0.13 3.43
N ASP A 123 33.69 -1.17 3.50
CA ASP A 123 33.18 -2.09 4.51
C ASP A 123 34.37 -2.60 5.36
N PRO A 124 34.55 -2.12 6.60
CA PRO A 124 35.59 -2.59 7.51
C PRO A 124 35.30 -4.02 8.00
N GLU A 125 36.28 -4.90 7.93
CA GLU A 125 36.17 -6.27 8.48
C GLU A 125 36.07 -6.27 10.02
N GLU A 126 36.78 -5.36 10.69
CA GLU A 126 36.89 -5.31 12.16
C GLU A 126 35.59 -4.93 12.88
N HIS A 127 34.70 -4.16 12.24
CA HIS A 127 33.51 -3.57 12.86
C HIS A 127 32.31 -3.57 11.91
N ASP A 128 31.12 -3.87 12.41
CA ASP A 128 29.88 -3.78 11.62
C ASP A 128 29.45 -2.32 11.44
N ALA A 129 30.02 -1.66 10.43
CA ALA A 129 29.71 -0.30 10.03
C ALA A 129 29.87 -0.12 8.52
N LEU A 130 29.15 0.83 7.93
CA LEU A 130 29.35 1.33 6.58
C LEU A 130 30.17 2.61 6.64
N CYS A 131 31.36 2.61 6.05
CA CYS A 131 32.19 3.81 5.96
C CYS A 131 31.93 4.53 4.64
N VAL A 132 31.62 5.82 4.70
CA VAL A 132 31.35 6.67 3.52
C VAL A 132 32.37 7.80 3.49
N HIS A 133 33.07 7.97 2.38
CA HIS A 133 34.05 9.04 2.21
C HIS A 133 33.63 9.95 1.06
N VAL A 134 33.64 11.25 1.31
CA VAL A 134 33.15 12.28 0.37
C VAL A 134 34.16 13.41 0.29
N LEU A 135 34.51 13.84 -0.92
CA LEU A 135 35.23 15.10 -1.15
C LEU A 135 34.26 16.17 -1.64
N ASP A 136 34.29 17.35 -1.04
CA ASP A 136 33.58 18.51 -1.56
C ASP A 136 34.42 19.29 -2.59
N GLN A 137 33.80 20.25 -3.29
CA GLN A 137 34.50 21.13 -4.23
C GLN A 137 35.52 22.07 -3.57
N ALA A 138 35.50 22.19 -2.24
CA ALA A 138 36.52 22.90 -1.46
C ALA A 138 37.67 21.98 -1.01
N CYS A 139 37.69 20.74 -1.50
CA CYS A 139 38.69 19.71 -1.21
C CYS A 139 38.76 19.28 0.26
N TYR A 140 37.68 19.40 1.02
CA TYR A 140 37.57 18.78 2.35
C TYR A 140 37.14 17.31 2.21
N LEU A 141 37.82 16.44 2.96
CA LEU A 141 37.51 15.01 3.06
C LEU A 141 36.62 14.75 4.28
N TYR A 142 35.39 14.35 4.02
CA TYR A 142 34.42 13.92 5.02
C TYR A 142 34.47 12.39 5.11
N THR A 143 34.55 11.86 6.32
CA THR A 143 34.50 10.42 6.60
C THR A 143 33.35 10.15 7.57
N PHE A 144 32.36 9.39 7.10
CA PHE A 144 31.22 8.95 7.88
C PHE A 144 31.38 7.50 8.30
N THR A 145 30.98 7.16 9.53
CA THR A 145 30.93 5.77 10.00
C THR A 145 29.52 5.46 10.46
N LEU A 146 28.76 4.73 9.63
CA LEU A 146 27.34 4.49 9.80
C LEU A 146 27.09 3.06 10.32
N ARG A 147 26.58 2.93 11.54
CA ARG A 147 26.19 1.60 12.07
C ARG A 147 24.85 1.16 11.47
N PRO A 148 24.61 -0.15 11.27
CA PRO A 148 23.34 -0.68 10.75
C PRO A 148 22.10 -0.18 11.49
N ASP A 149 22.18 0.04 12.80
CA ASP A 149 21.05 0.51 13.62
C ASP A 149 20.53 1.89 13.21
N LEU A 150 21.37 2.74 12.60
CA LEU A 150 20.97 4.06 12.08
C LEU A 150 19.93 3.95 10.96
N PHE A 151 19.91 2.84 10.23
CA PHE A 151 18.93 2.57 9.16
C PHE A 151 17.66 1.89 9.68
N LYS A 152 17.66 1.42 10.94
CA LYS A 152 16.56 0.65 11.55
C LYS A 152 15.76 1.47 12.56
N ARG A 153 16.41 2.35 13.33
CA ARG A 153 15.78 3.10 14.44
C ARG A 153 16.15 4.57 14.42
N ARG A 154 15.15 5.45 14.45
CA ARG A 154 15.36 6.90 14.43
C ARG A 154 16.14 7.41 15.65
N GLY A 155 15.83 6.88 16.84
CA GLY A 155 16.52 7.26 18.07
C GLY A 155 18.02 6.95 18.10
N ALA A 156 18.51 6.05 17.24
CA ALA A 156 19.96 5.79 17.11
C ALA A 156 20.69 6.94 16.41
N VAL A 157 20.00 7.68 15.52
CA VAL A 157 20.58 8.82 14.80
C VAL A 157 20.79 10.00 15.75
N ASP A 158 19.78 10.33 16.57
CA ASP A 158 19.82 11.48 17.48
C ASP A 158 20.90 11.34 18.55
N ALA A 159 21.18 10.12 19.02
CA ALA A 159 22.19 9.84 20.03
C ALA A 159 23.64 9.88 19.52
N GLY A 160 23.87 9.82 18.19
CA GLY A 160 25.19 9.60 17.58
C GLY A 160 25.77 10.74 16.74
N LEU A 161 25.07 11.87 16.58
CA LEU A 161 25.45 12.97 15.65
C LEU A 161 26.91 13.46 15.72
N PRO A 162 27.57 13.62 16.89
CA PRO A 162 28.94 14.13 16.96
C PRO A 162 30.00 13.13 16.46
N ASP A 163 29.76 11.82 16.61
CA ASP A 163 30.71 10.76 16.27
C ASP A 163 30.56 10.25 14.83
N ILE A 164 29.47 10.64 14.14
CA ILE A 164 29.12 10.13 12.82
C ILE A 164 30.02 10.68 11.72
N CYS A 165 30.53 11.92 11.81
CA CYS A 165 31.27 12.58 10.75
C CYS A 165 32.60 13.17 11.24
N LYS A 166 33.70 12.80 10.57
CA LYS A 166 35.03 13.40 10.74
C LYS A 166 35.39 14.19 9.48
N VAL A 167 35.88 15.41 9.66
CA VAL A 167 36.26 16.31 8.56
C VAL A 167 37.76 16.58 8.62
N GLN A 168 38.45 16.43 7.49
CA GLN A 168 39.87 16.74 7.35
C GLN A 168 40.10 17.59 6.09
N SER A 169 41.10 18.47 6.13
CA SER A 169 41.61 19.18 4.95
C SER A 169 42.95 18.55 4.52
N PRO A 170 42.98 17.75 3.46
CA PRO A 170 44.21 17.19 2.92
C PRO A 170 45.18 18.25 2.41
N ALA A 171 46.46 18.15 2.82
CA ALA A 171 47.49 19.11 2.41
C ALA A 171 47.77 19.01 0.90
N GLY A 172 47.78 17.81 0.34
CA GLY A 172 48.03 17.53 -1.06
C GLY A 172 46.96 18.07 -2.01
N LEU A 173 45.73 18.21 -1.55
CA LEU A 173 44.61 18.76 -2.34
C LEU A 173 44.54 20.30 -2.29
N SER A 174 45.45 20.95 -1.56
CA SER A 174 45.54 22.42 -1.59
C SER A 174 46.08 22.97 -2.91
N PHE A 175 46.84 22.16 -3.67
CA PHE A 175 47.44 22.54 -4.95
C PHE A 175 47.18 21.55 -6.11
N LYS A 176 46.73 20.32 -5.82
CA LYS A 176 46.26 19.35 -6.82
C LYS A 176 44.74 19.28 -6.79
N TYR A 177 44.12 19.20 -7.97
CA TYR A 177 42.66 19.09 -8.08
C TYR A 177 42.24 17.61 -8.20
N PRO A 178 41.35 17.11 -7.31
CA PRO A 178 40.91 15.72 -7.35
C PRO A 178 39.93 15.47 -8.50
N HIS A 179 40.07 14.32 -9.15
CA HIS A 179 39.22 13.91 -10.27
C HIS A 179 38.36 12.69 -9.95
N ARG A 180 38.96 11.58 -9.49
CA ARG A 180 38.23 10.38 -9.05
C ARG A 180 38.77 9.91 -7.71
N MET A 181 37.88 9.43 -6.86
CA MET A 181 38.24 8.76 -5.61
C MET A 181 37.78 7.31 -5.67
N VAL A 182 38.58 6.38 -5.15
CA VAL A 182 38.20 4.99 -4.96
C VAL A 182 38.65 4.52 -3.57
N ALA A 183 37.78 3.78 -2.89
CA ALA A 183 38.13 3.11 -1.65
C ALA A 183 38.74 1.73 -1.95
N VAL A 184 40.00 1.53 -1.55
CA VAL A 184 40.64 0.20 -1.57
C VAL A 184 40.11 -0.65 -0.42
N SER A 185 40.10 -0.05 0.76
CA SER A 185 39.66 -0.66 2.02
C SER A 185 39.15 0.44 2.94
N ALA A 186 38.62 0.08 4.11
CA ALA A 186 38.24 1.07 5.13
C ALA A 186 39.41 1.91 5.67
N ASN A 187 40.65 1.51 5.37
CA ASN A 187 41.86 2.16 5.85
C ASN A 187 42.71 2.77 4.73
N THR A 188 42.35 2.56 3.46
CA THR A 188 43.14 3.06 2.32
C THR A 188 42.23 3.62 1.24
N LEU A 189 42.44 4.88 0.86
CA LEU A 189 41.76 5.55 -0.25
C LEU A 189 42.79 5.96 -1.32
N LEU A 190 42.37 5.95 -2.58
CA LEU A 190 43.15 6.44 -3.71
C LEU A 190 42.38 7.58 -4.39
N VAL A 191 43.08 8.67 -4.69
CA VAL A 191 42.52 9.83 -5.39
C VAL A 191 43.37 10.16 -6.61
N THR A 192 42.78 10.11 -7.80
CA THR A 192 43.43 10.57 -9.04
C THR A 192 43.35 12.09 -9.11
N VAL A 193 44.41 12.72 -9.60
CA VAL A 193 44.52 14.19 -9.62
C VAL A 193 44.84 14.71 -11.03
N ASN A 194 44.56 15.98 -11.25
CA ASN A 194 44.66 16.64 -12.55
C ASN A 194 46.05 16.67 -13.20
N ASP A 195 47.12 16.36 -12.46
CA ASP A 195 48.50 16.32 -12.97
C ASP A 195 48.93 14.92 -13.43
N GLY A 196 48.00 13.98 -13.54
CA GLY A 196 48.29 12.59 -13.88
C GLY A 196 48.70 11.71 -12.71
N GLY A 197 48.99 12.29 -11.54
CA GLY A 197 49.36 11.54 -10.35
C GLY A 197 48.18 10.90 -9.62
N MET A 198 48.52 10.20 -8.53
CA MET A 198 47.57 9.60 -7.60
C MET A 198 48.02 9.90 -6.17
N ILE A 199 47.07 10.23 -5.29
CA ILE A 199 47.30 10.43 -3.86
C ILE A 199 46.72 9.22 -3.13
N ARG A 200 47.54 8.55 -2.32
CA ARG A 200 47.13 7.48 -1.43
C ARG A 200 46.93 8.04 -0.03
N PHE A 201 45.77 7.79 0.54
CA PHE A 201 45.42 8.13 1.92
C PHE A 201 45.41 6.86 2.76
N ASP A 202 46.26 6.79 3.78
CA ASP A 202 46.28 5.69 4.76
C ASP A 202 45.78 6.18 6.11
N LYS A 203 44.81 5.46 6.70
CA LYS A 203 44.24 5.80 8.00
C LYS A 203 45.23 5.52 9.12
N GLN A 204 45.50 6.50 9.99
CA GLN A 204 46.41 6.33 11.13
C GLN A 204 45.72 5.55 12.28
N LYS A 205 46.45 4.62 12.91
CA LYS A 205 46.03 3.90 14.13
C LYS A 205 46.96 4.31 15.30
N GLY A 206 46.50 5.12 16.28
CA GLY A 206 47.30 5.55 17.46
C GLY A 206 46.82 6.83 18.19
N ASP A 207 47.47 7.22 19.30
CA ASP A 207 47.14 8.38 20.17
C ASP A 207 47.22 9.77 19.46
N ASP A 208 47.94 9.87 18.34
CA ASP A 208 48.02 11.06 17.46
C ASP A 208 46.75 11.26 16.59
N ALA A 209 45.78 10.33 16.63
CA ALA A 209 44.54 10.37 15.84
C ALA A 209 43.59 11.52 16.20
N SER A 210 43.91 12.34 17.21
CA SER A 210 43.10 13.50 17.61
C SER A 210 43.20 14.69 16.64
N THR A 211 44.23 14.76 15.79
CA THR A 211 44.48 15.94 14.92
C THR A 211 44.45 15.64 13.41
N THR A 212 44.91 14.47 12.95
CA THR A 212 44.93 14.09 11.52
C THR A 212 44.58 12.61 11.32
N LEU A 213 43.44 12.32 10.67
CA LEU A 213 42.94 10.95 10.50
C LEU A 213 43.67 10.19 9.37
N TRP A 214 43.95 10.88 8.26
CA TRP A 214 44.54 10.31 7.05
C TRP A 214 45.95 10.83 6.81
N LYS A 215 46.89 9.91 6.54
CA LYS A 215 48.26 10.18 6.08
C LYS A 215 48.31 10.12 4.55
N GLU A 216 48.98 11.09 3.94
CA GLU A 216 49.07 11.23 2.48
C GLU A 216 50.40 10.70 1.94
N SER A 217 50.33 9.93 0.84
CA SER A 217 51.47 9.51 0.02
C SER A 217 51.20 9.90 -1.45
N PHE A 218 52.21 10.41 -2.13
CA PHE A 218 52.09 10.94 -3.50
C PHE A 218 52.74 10.00 -4.51
N PHE A 219 51.98 9.58 -5.52
CA PHE A 219 52.45 8.79 -6.65
C PHE A 219 52.38 9.63 -7.92
N ASN A 220 53.48 9.68 -8.67
CA ASN A 220 53.57 10.46 -9.91
C ASN A 220 53.94 9.53 -11.07
N VAL A 221 53.40 9.83 -12.26
CA VAL A 221 53.70 9.10 -13.51
C VAL A 221 55.16 9.28 -13.95
N GLN A 222 55.79 10.38 -13.54
CA GLN A 222 57.19 10.68 -13.83
C GLN A 222 58.00 10.62 -12.53
N GLY A 223 59.09 9.86 -12.55
CA GLY A 223 60.00 9.73 -11.41
C GLY A 223 60.48 11.10 -10.90
N TRP A 224 60.80 11.15 -9.60
CA TRP A 224 61.09 12.39 -8.83
C TRP A 224 62.04 13.39 -9.52
N ALA A 225 62.95 12.92 -10.38
CA ALA A 225 63.93 13.73 -11.10
C ALA A 225 63.35 14.73 -12.13
N GLN A 226 62.10 14.57 -12.60
CA GLN A 226 61.47 15.52 -13.54
C GLN A 226 60.54 16.56 -12.88
N ASN A 227 60.13 16.37 -11.61
CA ASN A 227 59.30 17.33 -10.86
C ASN A 227 59.99 18.69 -10.63
N LEU A 228 61.32 18.73 -10.59
CA LEU A 228 62.06 19.99 -10.50
C LEU A 228 61.99 20.82 -11.80
N ARG A 229 61.62 20.21 -12.93
CA ARG A 229 61.42 20.91 -14.21
C ARG A 229 59.97 21.32 -14.45
N SER A 230 58.98 20.71 -13.77
CA SER A 230 57.56 21.07 -13.90
C SER A 230 57.14 22.31 -13.09
N LEU A 231 58.04 22.87 -12.27
CA LEU A 231 57.86 24.18 -11.62
C LEU A 231 58.10 25.37 -12.57
N LEU A 232 58.46 25.13 -13.83
CA LEU A 232 58.63 26.15 -14.86
C LEU A 232 57.43 26.17 -15.83
N PRO A 233 56.63 27.25 -15.89
CA PRO A 233 55.34 27.30 -16.60
C PRO A 233 55.44 27.44 -18.14
N PHE A 234 56.59 27.16 -18.76
CA PHE A 234 56.87 27.55 -20.16
C PHE A 234 57.18 26.41 -21.14
N GLN A 235 56.89 25.15 -20.79
CA GLN A 235 56.78 24.08 -21.80
C GLN A 235 55.37 23.48 -21.72
N GLY A 236 54.55 23.80 -22.73
CA GLY A 236 53.17 23.39 -22.82
C GLY A 236 53.04 21.87 -22.78
N LYS A 237 52.62 21.35 -21.63
CA LYS A 237 52.08 20.01 -21.54
C LYS A 237 50.70 20.01 -22.20
N ASN A 238 50.37 18.95 -22.92
CA ASN A 238 49.05 18.80 -23.50
C ASN A 238 48.03 18.60 -22.36
N THR A 239 47.10 19.56 -22.20
CA THR A 239 46.08 19.55 -21.14
C THR A 239 44.69 19.82 -21.71
N ILE A 240 43.66 19.17 -21.16
CA ILE A 240 42.24 19.43 -21.45
C ILE A 240 41.64 20.25 -20.30
N LYS A 241 40.87 21.29 -20.60
CA LYS A 241 40.14 22.06 -19.58
C LYS A 241 38.88 21.30 -19.16
N TYR A 242 38.74 21.01 -17.86
CA TYR A 242 37.55 20.35 -17.30
C TYR A 242 37.14 20.99 -15.97
N GLY A 243 35.93 21.55 -15.92
CA GLY A 243 35.46 22.31 -14.77
C GLY A 243 36.38 23.48 -14.42
N LYS A 244 36.92 23.48 -13.19
CA LYS A 244 37.82 24.51 -12.67
C LYS A 244 39.32 24.21 -12.87
N ALA A 245 39.67 23.05 -13.42
CA ALA A 245 41.06 22.59 -13.54
C ALA A 245 41.47 22.26 -14.98
N ASN A 246 42.77 22.34 -15.26
CA ASN A 246 43.36 21.79 -16.48
C ASN A 246 43.92 20.40 -16.15
N MET A 247 43.47 19.41 -16.92
CA MET A 247 43.76 17.99 -16.76
C MET A 247 44.89 17.58 -17.71
N GLU A 248 45.99 17.04 -17.20
CA GLU A 248 47.04 16.43 -18.02
C GLU A 248 46.51 15.15 -18.69
N TYR A 249 46.97 14.82 -19.90
CA TYR A 249 46.47 13.64 -20.62
C TYR A 249 46.78 12.31 -19.90
N SER A 250 47.78 12.29 -19.01
CA SER A 250 48.09 11.16 -18.15
C SER A 250 47.09 10.96 -17.01
N THR A 251 46.11 11.84 -16.82
CA THR A 251 45.11 11.73 -15.74
C THR A 251 44.22 10.51 -15.92
N ALA A 252 44.11 9.71 -14.86
CA ALA A 252 43.25 8.54 -14.83
C ALA A 252 41.78 8.95 -14.63
N THR A 253 40.93 8.61 -15.60
CA THR A 253 39.48 8.88 -15.60
C THR A 253 38.65 7.68 -15.12
N SER A 254 39.18 6.47 -15.30
CA SER A 254 38.61 5.22 -14.78
C SER A 254 39.69 4.46 -14.01
N ILE A 255 39.32 3.84 -12.89
CA ILE A 255 40.23 3.15 -11.99
C ILE A 255 39.50 1.97 -11.34
N GLU A 256 40.11 0.79 -11.43
CA GLU A 256 39.65 -0.45 -10.80
C GLU A 256 40.78 -1.04 -9.96
N ILE A 257 40.45 -1.58 -8.79
CA ILE A 257 41.43 -2.08 -7.82
C ILE A 257 41.30 -3.59 -7.71
N THR A 258 42.44 -4.27 -7.68
CA THR A 258 42.48 -5.73 -7.51
C THR A 258 43.73 -6.16 -6.75
N ASP A 259 43.60 -7.22 -5.98
CA ASP A 259 44.69 -7.91 -5.29
C ASP A 259 45.17 -9.16 -6.07
N PHE A 260 44.50 -9.52 -7.18
CA PHE A 260 44.67 -10.80 -7.88
C PHE A 260 44.55 -12.05 -6.98
N GLY A 261 44.00 -11.94 -5.77
CA GLY A 261 44.01 -13.01 -4.77
C GLY A 261 45.41 -13.32 -4.23
N LEU A 262 46.34 -12.37 -4.32
CA LEU A 262 47.69 -12.44 -3.78
C LEU A 262 47.76 -11.65 -2.47
N GLU A 263 48.30 -12.26 -1.42
CA GLU A 263 48.48 -11.59 -0.13
C GLU A 263 49.47 -10.42 -0.25
N ASN A 264 49.13 -9.29 0.39
CA ASN A 264 49.95 -8.06 0.43
C ASN A 264 50.25 -7.41 -0.93
N CYS A 265 49.60 -7.84 -2.01
CA CYS A 265 49.72 -7.21 -3.31
C CYS A 265 48.47 -6.39 -3.61
N LEU A 266 48.66 -5.14 -4.04
CA LEU A 266 47.55 -4.26 -4.40
C LEU A 266 47.88 -3.55 -5.71
N PHE A 267 46.98 -3.68 -6.68
CA PHE A 267 47.16 -3.10 -8.00
C PHE A 267 46.00 -2.19 -8.35
N ALA A 268 46.30 -1.07 -9.00
CA ALA A 268 45.30 -0.18 -9.58
C ALA A 268 45.42 -0.21 -11.10
N VAL A 269 44.37 -0.67 -11.77
CA VAL A 269 44.23 -0.66 -13.22
C VAL A 269 43.53 0.63 -13.59
N THR A 270 44.22 1.49 -14.34
CA THR A 270 43.72 2.83 -14.66
C THR A 270 43.61 3.02 -16.16
N VAL A 271 42.53 3.67 -16.61
CA VAL A 271 42.39 4.19 -17.97
C VAL A 271 42.54 5.70 -17.92
N CYS A 272 43.48 6.22 -18.71
CA CYS A 272 43.86 7.62 -18.70
C CYS A 272 43.36 8.38 -19.94
N LEU A 273 43.34 9.71 -19.87
CA LEU A 273 42.84 10.56 -20.97
C LEU A 273 43.62 10.40 -22.29
N ASP A 274 44.86 9.90 -22.24
CA ASP A 274 45.71 9.57 -23.40
C ASP A 274 45.42 8.19 -24.00
N HIS A 275 44.27 7.58 -23.69
CA HIS A 275 43.83 6.30 -24.24
C HIS A 275 44.77 5.13 -23.89
N ARG A 276 45.37 5.17 -22.69
CA ARG A 276 46.26 4.11 -22.20
C ARG A 276 45.76 3.48 -20.91
N ILE A 277 45.91 2.16 -20.85
CA ILE A 277 45.77 1.35 -19.64
C ILE A 277 47.11 1.38 -18.91
N ARG A 278 47.12 1.79 -17.65
CA ARG A 278 48.30 1.74 -16.77
C ARG A 278 47.97 0.89 -15.55
N VAL A 279 48.83 -0.10 -15.27
CA VAL A 279 48.74 -0.90 -14.04
C VAL A 279 49.77 -0.40 -13.06
N TRP A 280 49.29 0.09 -11.93
CA TRP A 280 50.11 0.59 -10.84
C TRP A 280 50.20 -0.47 -9.76
N ASN A 281 51.37 -0.61 -9.14
CA ASN A 281 51.46 -1.13 -7.79
C ASN A 281 50.97 -0.02 -6.84
N ALA A 282 49.84 -0.24 -6.19
CA ALA A 282 49.20 0.75 -5.33
C ALA A 282 49.90 0.87 -3.95
N ASN A 283 50.87 0.00 -3.64
CA ASN A 283 51.67 0.07 -2.41
C ASN A 283 52.80 1.09 -2.50
N ASP A 284 53.53 1.13 -3.60
CA ASP A 284 54.68 2.02 -3.79
C ASP A 284 54.47 3.08 -4.88
N GLY A 285 53.39 2.99 -5.66
CA GLY A 285 53.07 3.90 -6.75
C GLY A 285 53.85 3.65 -8.04
N GLN A 286 54.52 2.50 -8.19
CA GLN A 286 55.26 2.16 -9.41
C GLN A 286 54.31 1.73 -10.53
N ILE A 287 54.51 2.26 -11.75
CA ILE A 287 53.82 1.78 -12.95
C ILE A 287 54.52 0.51 -13.45
N LEU A 288 53.78 -0.60 -13.51
CA LEU A 288 54.29 -1.92 -13.92
C LEU A 288 54.11 -2.17 -15.41
N GLN A 289 52.97 -1.76 -15.96
CA GLN A 289 52.58 -1.98 -17.36
C GLN A 289 51.90 -0.73 -17.93
N THR A 290 52.08 -0.46 -19.21
CA THR A 290 51.38 0.59 -19.96
C THR A 290 51.08 0.10 -21.36
N ILE A 291 49.80 0.03 -21.72
CA ILE A 291 49.31 -0.52 -23.01
C ILE A 291 48.26 0.43 -23.58
N ASP A 292 48.18 0.56 -24.91
CA ASP A 292 47.08 1.27 -25.57
C ASP A 292 45.77 0.47 -25.45
N MET A 293 44.62 1.11 -25.25
CA MET A 293 43.36 0.37 -25.05
C MET A 293 42.93 -0.51 -26.24
N LEU A 294 43.46 -0.28 -27.45
CA LEU A 294 43.22 -1.10 -28.63
C LEU A 294 44.42 -1.98 -29.02
N ASN A 295 45.44 -2.05 -28.15
CA ASN A 295 46.68 -2.77 -28.40
C ASN A 295 47.46 -2.30 -29.66
N VAL A 296 47.33 -1.02 -30.01
CA VAL A 296 47.99 -0.44 -31.20
C VAL A 296 49.16 0.44 -30.79
N GLU A 297 50.32 0.26 -31.45
CA GLU A 297 51.44 1.18 -31.31
C GLU A 297 51.16 2.51 -32.02
N ARG A 298 51.18 3.62 -31.28
CA ARG A 298 50.86 4.95 -31.80
C ARG A 298 52.06 5.89 -31.76
N ALA A 299 52.23 6.66 -32.83
CA ALA A 299 53.24 7.71 -32.88
C ALA A 299 52.90 8.83 -31.87
N PRO A 300 53.89 9.48 -31.23
CA PRO A 300 53.67 10.53 -30.24
C PRO A 300 52.87 11.74 -30.75
N GLN A 301 52.88 11.97 -32.06
CA GLN A 301 52.17 13.07 -32.73
C GLN A 301 50.65 12.84 -32.80
N ASP A 302 50.20 11.58 -32.75
CA ASP A 302 48.77 11.23 -32.86
C ASP A 302 48.06 11.13 -31.51
N ILE A 303 48.79 11.25 -30.39
CA ILE A 303 48.21 11.24 -29.03
C ILE A 303 47.15 12.35 -28.88
N GLY A 304 47.35 13.50 -29.51
CA GLY A 304 46.38 14.58 -29.52
C GLY A 304 45.06 14.26 -30.25
N LYS A 305 45.02 13.24 -31.11
CA LYS A 305 43.79 12.84 -31.82
C LYS A 305 42.99 11.81 -31.03
N TRP A 306 43.64 11.10 -30.10
CA TRP A 306 43.05 10.01 -29.33
C TRP A 306 42.91 10.41 -27.86
N GLN A 307 42.02 11.37 -27.61
CA GLN A 307 41.74 11.89 -26.28
C GLN A 307 40.38 11.42 -25.80
N ILE A 308 40.33 10.93 -24.56
CA ILE A 308 39.09 10.55 -23.89
C ILE A 308 38.53 11.79 -23.17
N ASP A 309 37.21 11.96 -23.19
CA ASP A 309 36.55 13.03 -22.44
C ASP A 309 36.69 12.78 -20.93
N PRO A 310 37.19 13.74 -20.12
CA PRO A 310 37.26 13.61 -18.66
C PRO A 310 35.91 13.34 -17.98
N ALA A 311 34.79 13.61 -18.64
CA ALA A 311 33.47 13.25 -18.13
C ALA A 311 33.22 11.73 -18.10
N GLN A 312 33.90 10.94 -18.93
CA GLN A 312 33.73 9.48 -19.01
C GLN A 312 34.48 8.75 -17.90
N PHE A 313 33.84 7.76 -17.26
CA PHE A 313 34.42 7.09 -16.08
C PHE A 313 34.29 5.58 -16.02
N ASN A 314 33.36 4.99 -16.77
CA ASN A 314 33.16 3.54 -16.83
C ASN A 314 33.83 2.99 -18.09
N LEU A 315 35.16 2.87 -18.07
CA LEU A 315 35.95 2.42 -19.23
C LEU A 315 36.72 1.13 -18.98
N THR A 316 36.79 0.66 -17.74
CA THR A 316 37.44 -0.60 -17.35
C THR A 316 36.64 -1.32 -16.29
N ARG A 317 36.58 -2.66 -16.36
CA ARG A 317 35.99 -3.56 -15.35
C ARG A 317 36.89 -4.77 -15.16
N VAL A 318 37.19 -5.14 -13.91
CA VAL A 318 38.06 -6.27 -13.58
C VAL A 318 37.29 -7.30 -12.76
N VAL A 319 37.29 -8.56 -13.21
CA VAL A 319 36.61 -9.69 -12.54
C VAL A 319 37.46 -10.95 -12.51
N GLY A 320 36.93 -11.98 -11.84
CA GLY A 320 37.51 -13.31 -11.75
C GLY A 320 37.99 -13.62 -10.33
N GLN A 321 37.87 -14.89 -9.94
CA GLN A 321 38.23 -15.37 -8.61
C GLN A 321 39.54 -16.18 -8.59
N THR A 322 40.03 -16.61 -9.75
CA THR A 322 41.24 -17.43 -9.88
C THR A 322 42.46 -16.74 -9.29
N ARG A 323 43.17 -17.39 -8.37
CA ARG A 323 44.39 -16.84 -7.76
C ARG A 323 45.45 -16.50 -8.82
N GLY A 324 45.98 -15.28 -8.76
CA GLY A 324 46.98 -14.74 -9.68
C GLY A 324 46.44 -14.33 -11.05
N GLN A 325 45.14 -14.49 -11.34
CA GLN A 325 44.56 -14.21 -12.65
C GLN A 325 43.26 -13.40 -12.54
N ARG A 326 43.10 -12.42 -13.40
CA ARG A 326 41.86 -11.63 -13.54
C ARG A 326 41.54 -11.41 -15.02
N ILE A 327 40.28 -11.23 -15.33
CA ILE A 327 39.81 -10.79 -16.63
C ILE A 327 39.45 -9.32 -16.53
N CYS A 328 39.96 -8.51 -17.44
CA CYS A 328 39.68 -7.09 -17.51
C CYS A 328 39.03 -6.78 -18.86
N ALA A 329 37.87 -6.13 -18.86
CA ALA A 329 37.29 -5.58 -20.08
C ALA A 329 37.53 -4.06 -20.12
N THR A 330 37.92 -3.55 -21.27
CA THR A 330 38.02 -2.10 -21.52
C THR A 330 37.21 -1.70 -22.74
N TYR A 331 36.55 -0.55 -22.66
CA TYR A 331 35.78 0.02 -23.77
C TYR A 331 36.47 1.29 -24.28
N SER A 332 36.87 1.31 -25.54
CA SER A 332 37.34 2.53 -26.20
C SER A 332 36.13 3.30 -26.72
N PRO A 333 35.91 4.56 -26.29
CA PRO A 333 34.81 5.39 -26.75
C PRO A 333 35.13 6.12 -28.07
N ILE A 334 36.31 5.90 -28.64
CA ILE A 334 36.80 6.62 -29.82
C ILE A 334 36.45 5.82 -31.09
N GLY A 335 35.99 6.51 -32.14
CA GLY A 335 35.58 5.86 -33.38
C GLY A 335 34.21 5.18 -33.25
N PRO A 336 34.02 3.94 -33.75
CA PRO A 336 32.74 3.21 -33.63
C PRO A 336 32.46 2.68 -32.22
N GLY A 337 33.44 2.77 -31.30
CA GLY A 337 33.39 2.11 -30.01
C GLY A 337 33.84 0.65 -30.12
N GLU A 338 34.86 0.24 -29.36
CA GLU A 338 35.37 -1.14 -29.41
C GLU A 338 35.71 -1.66 -28.00
N PHE A 339 35.32 -2.91 -27.74
CA PHE A 339 35.70 -3.63 -26.54
C PHE A 339 37.01 -4.40 -26.74
N LYS A 340 37.84 -4.42 -25.70
CA LYS A 340 38.97 -5.35 -25.58
C LYS A 340 38.87 -6.10 -24.27
N ILE A 341 39.11 -7.41 -24.33
CA ILE A 341 39.07 -8.29 -23.16
C ILE A 341 40.48 -8.84 -22.95
N TRP A 342 41.01 -8.56 -21.77
CA TRP A 342 42.37 -8.82 -21.35
C TRP A 342 42.40 -9.88 -20.26
N LYS A 343 43.33 -10.80 -20.36
CA LYS A 343 43.74 -11.68 -19.28
C LYS A 343 44.95 -11.07 -18.58
N MET A 344 44.77 -10.71 -17.32
CA MET A 344 45.82 -10.15 -16.48
C MET A 344 46.35 -11.25 -15.55
N VAL A 345 47.65 -11.49 -15.58
CA VAL A 345 48.33 -12.51 -14.75
C VAL A 345 49.39 -11.83 -13.88
N ALA A 346 49.22 -11.92 -12.57
CA ALA A 346 50.17 -11.41 -11.58
C ALA A 346 50.90 -12.59 -10.91
N LYS A 347 52.24 -12.54 -10.90
CA LYS A 347 53.08 -13.53 -10.20
C LYS A 347 53.50 -13.05 -8.81
N ASP A 348 53.82 -11.76 -8.69
CA ASP A 348 54.24 -11.07 -7.47
C ASP A 348 53.84 -9.59 -7.54
N ALA A 349 54.20 -8.79 -6.52
CA ALA A 349 53.84 -7.37 -6.42
C ALA A 349 54.39 -6.47 -7.54
N HIS A 350 55.40 -6.90 -8.30
CA HIS A 350 56.04 -6.11 -9.35
C HIS A 350 55.97 -6.77 -10.74
N HIS A 351 55.40 -7.97 -10.85
CA HIS A 351 55.33 -8.70 -12.10
C HIS A 351 53.89 -8.99 -12.51
N VAL A 352 53.36 -8.14 -13.39
CA VAL A 352 52.05 -8.26 -14.02
C VAL A 352 52.21 -8.34 -15.54
N VAL A 353 51.55 -9.32 -16.15
CA VAL A 353 51.45 -9.50 -17.60
C VAL A 353 50.00 -9.32 -18.02
N ILE A 354 49.78 -8.62 -19.13
CA ILE A 354 48.46 -8.38 -19.71
C ILE A 354 48.47 -8.98 -21.11
N GLU A 355 47.57 -9.93 -21.37
CA GLU A 355 47.42 -10.63 -22.64
C GLU A 355 46.02 -10.38 -23.21
N GLU A 356 45.90 -10.09 -24.50
CA GLU A 356 44.60 -9.94 -25.17
C GLU A 356 44.00 -11.32 -25.47
N LEU A 357 42.79 -11.60 -24.99
CA LEU A 357 42.14 -12.90 -25.19
C LEU A 357 41.66 -13.11 -26.63
N PHE A 358 41.13 -12.05 -27.27
CA PHE A 358 40.47 -12.12 -28.56
C PHE A 358 41.17 -11.29 -29.64
N SER A 359 42.49 -11.43 -29.77
CA SER A 359 43.32 -10.58 -30.64
C SER A 359 43.00 -10.66 -32.14
N LYS A 360 42.24 -11.67 -32.57
CA LYS A 360 41.81 -11.86 -33.97
C LYS A 360 40.43 -11.27 -34.25
N CYS A 361 39.71 -10.81 -33.23
CA CYS A 361 38.33 -10.34 -33.32
C CYS A 361 38.26 -8.83 -33.04
N THR A 362 37.47 -8.12 -33.83
CA THR A 362 37.10 -6.72 -33.58
C THR A 362 35.76 -6.68 -32.89
N LEU A 363 35.75 -6.39 -31.59
CA LEU A 363 34.54 -6.48 -30.75
C LEU A 363 33.81 -5.13 -30.73
N ILE A 364 33.23 -4.75 -31.86
CA ILE A 364 32.39 -3.55 -31.98
C ILE A 364 30.98 -3.91 -31.54
N PRO A 365 30.45 -3.30 -30.48
CA PRO A 365 29.17 -3.70 -29.91
C PRO A 365 28.01 -3.33 -30.84
N ILE A 366 26.99 -4.19 -30.93
CA ILE A 366 25.83 -4.01 -31.80
C ILE A 366 24.83 -3.08 -31.11
N THR A 367 24.42 -2.01 -31.79
CA THR A 367 23.43 -1.08 -31.24
C THR A 367 22.04 -1.71 -31.18
N PRO A 368 21.21 -1.38 -30.17
CA PRO A 368 19.87 -1.94 -30.02
C PRO A 368 18.92 -1.71 -31.20
N SER A 369 19.05 -0.56 -31.89
CA SER A 369 18.32 -0.30 -33.14
C SER A 369 19.25 0.36 -34.16
N SER A 370 18.93 0.15 -35.44
CA SER A 370 19.67 0.70 -36.58
C SER A 370 19.28 2.15 -36.91
N SER A 371 18.05 2.54 -36.55
CA SER A 371 17.45 3.85 -36.87
C SER A 371 17.87 4.97 -35.92
N ASP A 372 18.20 4.62 -34.67
CA ASP A 372 18.48 5.59 -33.61
C ASP A 372 19.96 5.65 -33.24
N ILE A 373 20.41 6.81 -32.76
CA ILE A 373 21.79 7.00 -32.27
C ILE A 373 21.86 6.56 -30.80
N TRP A 374 22.48 5.42 -30.57
CA TRP A 374 22.74 4.89 -29.23
C TRP A 374 24.17 5.17 -28.77
N THR A 375 24.32 5.49 -27.49
CA THR A 375 25.62 5.66 -26.83
C THR A 375 25.77 4.65 -25.70
N LEU A 376 26.93 4.02 -25.57
CA LEU A 376 27.19 3.12 -24.45
C LEU A 376 27.40 3.94 -23.18
N ALA A 377 26.48 3.84 -22.23
CA ALA A 377 26.50 4.60 -20.97
C ALA A 377 27.29 3.88 -19.87
N ASP A 378 27.14 2.56 -19.75
CA ASP A 378 27.84 1.73 -18.77
C ASP A 378 27.95 0.29 -19.27
N PHE A 379 28.84 -0.49 -18.66
CA PHE A 379 28.93 -1.92 -18.87
C PHE A 379 29.38 -2.65 -17.60
N ALA A 380 28.97 -3.90 -17.46
CA ALA A 380 29.41 -4.79 -16.41
C ALA A 380 29.96 -6.07 -17.03
N LEU A 381 31.09 -6.52 -16.53
CA LEU A 381 31.65 -7.83 -16.84
C LEU A 381 31.34 -8.74 -15.65
N THR A 382 30.87 -9.96 -15.90
CA THR A 382 30.58 -10.93 -14.86
C THR A 382 31.39 -12.20 -15.10
N SER A 383 31.68 -12.91 -14.01
CA SER A 383 32.37 -14.20 -14.03
C SER A 383 31.63 -15.11 -13.06
N THR A 384 30.82 -16.01 -13.60
CA THR A 384 30.01 -16.97 -12.84
C THR A 384 30.47 -18.39 -13.16
N GLU A 385 29.96 -19.39 -12.43
CA GLU A 385 30.24 -20.80 -12.73
C GLU A 385 29.80 -21.20 -14.14
N LYS A 386 28.78 -20.53 -14.69
CA LYS A 386 28.23 -20.76 -16.03
C LYS A 386 29.07 -20.13 -17.15
N GLY A 387 30.05 -19.28 -16.82
CA GLY A 387 30.91 -18.60 -17.78
C GLY A 387 31.04 -17.10 -17.50
N ASN A 388 31.75 -16.38 -18.37
CA ASN A 388 31.85 -14.93 -18.29
C ASN A 388 30.77 -14.29 -19.17
N SER A 389 30.12 -13.23 -18.71
CA SER A 389 29.15 -12.50 -19.53
C SER A 389 29.41 -11.00 -19.50
N LEU A 390 29.10 -10.33 -20.60
CA LEU A 390 29.18 -8.89 -20.77
C LEU A 390 27.77 -8.32 -20.81
N TRP A 391 27.50 -7.38 -19.92
CA TRP A 391 26.27 -6.60 -19.90
C TRP A 391 26.56 -5.19 -20.39
N THR A 392 25.72 -4.68 -21.28
CA THR A 392 25.85 -3.35 -21.86
C THR A 392 24.60 -2.51 -21.58
N LEU A 393 24.80 -1.27 -21.17
CA LEU A 393 23.74 -0.28 -20.97
C LEU A 393 23.87 0.79 -22.06
N TRP A 394 22.89 0.82 -22.95
CA TRP A 394 22.80 1.78 -24.06
C TRP A 394 21.83 2.89 -23.71
N LYS A 395 22.18 4.13 -24.07
CA LYS A 395 21.37 5.32 -23.82
C LYS A 395 21.14 6.10 -25.12
N ASN A 396 19.89 6.51 -25.32
CA ASN A 396 19.45 7.46 -26.34
C ASN A 396 18.65 8.56 -25.65
N ASN A 397 19.30 9.70 -25.41
CA ASN A 397 18.75 10.79 -24.60
C ASN A 397 18.30 10.29 -23.21
N MET A 398 17.00 10.13 -23.00
CA MET A 398 16.38 9.75 -21.72
C MET A 398 15.89 8.29 -21.71
N THR A 399 15.95 7.60 -22.85
CA THR A 399 15.62 6.18 -22.94
C THR A 399 16.90 5.35 -22.88
N TYR A 400 16.77 4.11 -22.41
CA TYR A 400 17.88 3.17 -22.37
C TYR A 400 17.44 1.75 -22.73
N ARG A 401 18.43 0.92 -23.05
CA ARG A 401 18.30 -0.51 -23.32
C ARG A 401 19.45 -1.26 -22.67
N VAL A 402 19.17 -2.46 -22.19
CA VAL A 402 20.19 -3.36 -21.62
C VAL A 402 20.27 -4.60 -22.49
N GLN A 403 21.49 -5.06 -22.74
CA GLN A 403 21.75 -6.31 -23.45
C GLN A 403 22.78 -7.13 -22.69
N ARG A 404 22.76 -8.45 -22.90
CA ARG A 404 23.72 -9.41 -22.35
C ARG A 404 24.33 -10.24 -23.47
N LEU A 405 25.61 -10.52 -23.36
CA LEU A 405 26.32 -11.48 -24.20
C LEU A 405 27.11 -12.44 -23.32
N VAL A 406 26.98 -13.74 -23.54
CA VAL A 406 27.86 -14.75 -22.93
C VAL A 406 29.13 -14.85 -23.76
N LEU A 407 30.30 -14.73 -23.11
CA LEU A 407 31.59 -14.76 -23.79
C LEU A 407 32.01 -16.21 -24.05
N ASP A 408 31.91 -16.64 -25.31
CA ASP A 408 32.39 -17.96 -25.77
C ASP A 408 33.86 -17.89 -26.23
N PRO A 409 34.81 -18.53 -25.52
CA PRO A 409 36.21 -18.56 -25.93
C PRO A 409 36.46 -19.25 -27.28
N GLU A 410 35.60 -20.20 -27.69
CA GLU A 410 35.82 -21.02 -28.89
C GLU A 410 35.30 -20.31 -30.15
N ASN A 411 34.10 -19.72 -30.09
CA ASN A 411 33.43 -19.09 -31.25
C ASN A 411 33.07 -17.61 -31.02
N MET A 412 33.98 -16.84 -30.43
CA MET A 412 33.74 -15.44 -30.06
C MET A 412 33.23 -14.54 -31.20
N ALA A 413 33.78 -14.67 -32.42
CA ALA A 413 33.37 -13.82 -33.55
C ALA A 413 31.89 -14.02 -33.93
N GLN A 414 31.45 -15.29 -33.99
CA GLN A 414 30.07 -15.62 -34.32
C GLN A 414 29.13 -15.31 -33.14
N SER A 415 29.55 -15.64 -31.91
CA SER A 415 28.76 -15.34 -30.72
C SER A 415 28.53 -13.84 -30.53
N TRP A 416 29.55 -13.01 -30.82
CA TRP A 416 29.44 -11.56 -30.75
C TRP A 416 28.46 -10.98 -31.78
N GLU A 417 28.22 -11.65 -32.90
CA GLU A 417 27.25 -11.22 -33.90
C GLU A 417 25.83 -11.68 -33.56
N ASP A 418 25.66 -12.95 -33.18
CA ASP A 418 24.34 -13.59 -33.14
C ASP A 418 23.77 -13.86 -31.73
N SER A 419 24.58 -13.78 -30.66
CA SER A 419 24.20 -14.26 -29.31
C SER A 419 23.87 -13.16 -28.30
N TRP A 420 23.42 -11.99 -28.76
CA TRP A 420 22.98 -10.92 -27.87
C TRP A 420 21.56 -11.16 -27.35
N ASP A 421 21.44 -11.32 -26.03
CA ASP A 421 20.15 -11.38 -25.34
C ASP A 421 19.67 -9.96 -25.01
N GLY A 422 18.40 -9.70 -25.28
CA GLY A 422 17.72 -8.46 -24.91
C GLY A 422 17.11 -8.52 -23.51
N VAL A 423 17.09 -7.37 -22.85
CA VAL A 423 16.21 -7.13 -21.69
C VAL A 423 14.96 -6.40 -22.17
N TYR A 424 13.80 -7.02 -21.99
CA TYR A 424 12.53 -6.42 -22.36
C TYR A 424 12.22 -5.24 -21.43
N PHE A 425 11.83 -4.13 -22.05
CA PHE A 425 11.47 -2.90 -21.37
C PHE A 425 9.98 -2.59 -21.62
N GLU A 426 9.19 -2.56 -20.55
CA GLU A 426 7.76 -2.24 -20.62
C GLU A 426 7.53 -0.73 -20.90
N PRO A 427 6.89 -0.35 -22.01
CA PRO A 427 6.57 1.04 -22.30
C PRO A 427 5.53 1.58 -21.30
N ARG A 428 5.83 2.70 -20.62
CA ARG A 428 4.89 3.32 -19.66
C ARG A 428 3.74 4.10 -20.31
N SER A 429 3.83 4.38 -21.61
CA SER A 429 2.76 5.01 -22.38
C SER A 429 1.72 3.95 -22.78
N LEU A 430 0.76 3.69 -21.90
CA LEU A 430 -0.42 2.91 -22.26
C LEU A 430 -1.43 3.80 -23.00
N ASP A 431 -2.06 3.24 -24.04
CA ASP A 431 -3.20 3.85 -24.69
C ASP A 431 -4.40 3.82 -23.75
N VAL A 432 -5.00 4.99 -23.57
CA VAL A 432 -6.14 5.15 -22.67
C VAL A 432 -7.40 4.76 -23.41
N GLN A 433 -8.04 3.69 -22.95
CA GLN A 433 -9.35 3.28 -23.42
C GLN A 433 -10.33 4.42 -23.26
N THR A 434 -10.93 4.84 -24.36
CA THR A 434 -11.98 5.86 -24.35
C THR A 434 -13.21 5.34 -23.61
N SER A 435 -13.99 6.21 -22.97
CA SER A 435 -15.29 5.80 -22.41
C SER A 435 -16.33 5.85 -23.52
N GLY A 436 -16.88 4.68 -23.85
CA GLY A 436 -17.97 4.57 -24.82
C GLY A 436 -19.35 4.65 -24.16
N PRO A 437 -20.45 4.71 -24.94
CA PRO A 437 -21.81 4.75 -24.42
C PRO A 437 -22.21 3.50 -23.60
N CYS A 438 -21.55 2.38 -23.86
CA CYS A 438 -21.80 1.08 -23.21
C CYS A 438 -20.94 0.89 -21.95
N ASP A 439 -20.11 1.87 -21.59
CA ASP A 439 -19.25 1.79 -20.42
C ASP A 439 -19.96 2.32 -19.17
N PRO A 440 -20.03 1.56 -18.07
CA PRO A 440 -20.58 2.05 -16.82
C PRO A 440 -19.65 3.02 -16.07
N THR A 441 -18.37 3.13 -16.44
CA THR A 441 -17.37 3.98 -15.78
C THR A 441 -17.22 5.35 -16.45
N ASP A 442 -17.19 6.41 -15.64
CA ASP A 442 -16.99 7.77 -16.17
C ASP A 442 -15.57 7.96 -16.70
N VAL A 443 -15.41 8.88 -17.66
CA VAL A 443 -14.12 9.26 -18.24
C VAL A 443 -13.13 9.65 -17.13
N THR A 444 -13.59 10.47 -16.18
CA THR A 444 -12.78 10.94 -15.05
C THR A 444 -12.25 9.77 -14.22
N GLU A 445 -13.10 8.79 -13.92
CA GLU A 445 -12.75 7.65 -13.10
C GLU A 445 -11.70 6.76 -13.77
N LYS A 446 -11.84 6.50 -15.08
CA LYS A 446 -10.81 5.76 -15.85
C LYS A 446 -9.46 6.44 -15.83
N TRP A 447 -9.43 7.76 -16.01
CA TRP A 447 -8.18 8.53 -15.97
C TRP A 447 -7.56 8.51 -14.57
N LEU A 448 -8.36 8.63 -13.51
CA LEU A 448 -7.89 8.52 -12.14
C LEU A 448 -7.34 7.14 -11.83
N GLN A 449 -8.04 6.07 -12.20
CA GLN A 449 -7.57 4.69 -12.03
C GLN A 449 -6.22 4.46 -12.73
N MET A 450 -6.03 5.07 -13.90
CA MET A 450 -4.76 4.99 -14.62
C MET A 450 -3.64 5.80 -13.96
N ILE A 451 -3.90 7.06 -13.61
CA ILE A 451 -2.89 8.00 -13.10
C ILE A 451 -2.50 7.66 -11.66
N LEU A 452 -3.46 7.28 -10.84
CA LEU A 452 -3.29 6.91 -9.43
C LEU A 452 -3.05 5.41 -9.24
N GLN A 453 -2.79 4.68 -10.33
CA GLN A 453 -2.36 3.28 -10.23
C GLN A 453 -1.12 3.20 -9.32
N PRO A 454 -1.16 2.38 -8.25
CA PRO A 454 -0.06 2.31 -7.28
C PRO A 454 1.26 1.97 -7.97
N GLY A 455 2.29 2.77 -7.71
CA GLY A 455 3.62 2.56 -8.30
C GLY A 455 3.82 3.14 -9.70
N ARG A 456 2.81 3.76 -10.33
CA ARG A 456 2.98 4.40 -11.65
C ARG A 456 3.72 5.73 -11.57
N PHE A 457 3.08 6.74 -10.99
CA PHE A 457 3.68 8.05 -10.74
C PHE A 457 3.88 8.27 -9.24
N THR A 458 4.97 8.94 -8.86
CA THR A 458 5.15 9.33 -7.46
C THR A 458 4.27 10.52 -7.12
N LYS A 459 3.96 10.68 -5.83
CA LYS A 459 3.23 11.86 -5.35
C LYS A 459 3.90 13.17 -5.77
N ALA A 460 5.23 13.24 -5.68
CA ALA A 460 6.00 14.40 -6.12
C ALA A 460 5.87 14.70 -7.62
N THR A 461 5.74 13.67 -8.47
CA THR A 461 5.49 13.85 -9.91
C THR A 461 4.09 14.40 -10.16
N LEU A 462 3.08 13.88 -9.47
CA LEU A 462 1.69 14.32 -9.60
C LEU A 462 1.51 15.78 -9.13
N GLU A 463 2.10 16.14 -7.98
CA GLU A 463 2.06 17.50 -7.43
C GLU A 463 2.79 18.51 -8.34
N ALA A 464 3.96 18.15 -8.86
CA ALA A 464 4.71 18.99 -9.79
C ALA A 464 3.95 19.18 -11.12
N ALA A 465 3.39 18.10 -11.68
CA ALA A 465 2.58 18.18 -12.90
C ALA A 465 1.34 19.05 -12.70
N LEU A 466 0.64 18.90 -11.57
CA LEU A 466 -0.55 19.72 -11.26
C LEU A 466 -0.18 21.20 -11.17
N THR A 467 0.91 21.53 -10.49
CA THR A 467 1.40 22.92 -10.34
C THR A 467 1.80 23.53 -11.69
N ILE A 468 2.50 22.77 -12.55
CA ILE A 468 2.88 23.22 -13.89
C ILE A 468 1.61 23.43 -14.76
N TYR A 469 0.64 22.53 -14.64
CA TYR A 469 -0.62 22.60 -15.38
C TYR A 469 -1.49 23.79 -14.96
N GLU A 470 -1.70 24.00 -13.65
CA GLU A 470 -2.40 25.18 -13.09
C GLU A 470 -1.79 26.50 -13.56
N ARG A 471 -0.44 26.57 -13.55
CA ARG A 471 0.29 27.74 -14.05
C ARG A 471 0.08 27.95 -15.54
N GLY A 472 0.03 26.87 -16.33
CA GLY A 472 -0.29 26.91 -17.75
C GLY A 472 -1.69 27.45 -18.05
N LEU A 473 -2.64 27.28 -17.12
CA LEU A 473 -4.01 27.81 -17.22
C LEU A 473 -4.12 29.29 -16.77
N GLY A 474 -3.12 29.82 -16.06
CA GLY A 474 -3.18 31.17 -15.49
C GLY A 474 -4.13 31.32 -14.31
N ALA A 475 -4.55 30.22 -13.67
CA ALA A 475 -5.44 30.23 -12.51
C ALA A 475 -4.70 30.79 -11.27
N PRO A 476 -5.37 31.59 -10.41
CA PRO A 476 -4.80 32.00 -9.13
C PRO A 476 -4.58 30.77 -8.24
N LYS A 477 -3.43 30.69 -7.54
CA LYS A 477 -3.12 29.61 -6.59
C LYS A 477 -4.27 29.48 -5.56
N GLU A 478 -5.14 28.49 -5.73
CA GLU A 478 -6.03 28.06 -4.65
C GLU A 478 -5.20 27.37 -3.57
N ASN A 479 -5.52 27.65 -2.30
CA ASN A 479 -4.80 27.07 -1.18
C ASN A 479 -5.30 25.64 -0.94
N ASN A 480 -4.83 24.67 -1.74
CA ASN A 480 -5.20 23.24 -1.67
C ASN A 480 -4.69 22.50 -0.41
N LYS A 481 -4.33 23.23 0.66
CA LYS A 481 -3.82 22.63 1.90
C LYS A 481 -4.92 21.80 2.57
N GLY A 482 -4.76 20.47 2.50
CA GLY A 482 -5.62 19.50 3.18
C GLY A 482 -6.61 18.77 2.28
N ARG A 483 -6.70 19.10 0.98
CA ARG A 483 -7.48 18.30 0.02
C ARG A 483 -6.67 17.06 -0.41
N PRO A 484 -7.29 15.88 -0.56
CA PRO A 484 -6.68 14.74 -1.21
C PRO A 484 -6.20 15.09 -2.62
N LEU A 485 -5.12 14.44 -3.07
CA LEU A 485 -4.50 14.71 -4.37
C LEU A 485 -5.47 14.43 -5.53
N ALA A 486 -6.23 13.34 -5.44
CA ALA A 486 -7.25 12.98 -6.43
C ALA A 486 -8.31 14.08 -6.60
N GLU A 487 -8.85 14.60 -5.48
CA GLU A 487 -9.83 15.68 -5.49
C GLU A 487 -9.24 16.97 -6.05
N SER A 488 -7.97 17.26 -5.74
CA SER A 488 -7.26 18.44 -6.26
C SER A 488 -7.09 18.35 -7.78
N ILE A 489 -6.69 17.20 -8.32
CA ILE A 489 -6.56 16.95 -9.76
C ILE A 489 -7.94 17.11 -10.44
N CYS A 490 -8.98 16.49 -9.89
CA CYS A 490 -10.34 16.61 -10.43
C CYS A 490 -10.88 18.04 -10.40
N SER A 491 -10.64 18.80 -9.33
CA SER A 491 -11.08 20.18 -9.21
C SER A 491 -10.45 21.06 -10.28
N VAL A 492 -9.12 20.93 -10.49
CA VAL A 492 -8.39 21.72 -11.47
C VAL A 492 -8.83 21.36 -12.89
N LEU A 493 -8.85 20.07 -13.25
CA LEU A 493 -9.21 19.65 -14.59
C LEU A 493 -10.70 19.90 -14.88
N GLY A 494 -11.57 19.66 -13.90
CA GLY A 494 -13.01 19.93 -14.00
C GLY A 494 -13.32 21.42 -14.21
N SER A 495 -12.51 22.34 -13.67
CA SER A 495 -12.70 23.78 -13.88
C SER A 495 -12.46 24.25 -15.33
N THR A 496 -11.82 23.42 -16.15
CA THR A 496 -11.45 23.77 -17.53
C THR A 496 -12.47 23.35 -18.59
N ALA A 497 -13.45 22.51 -18.22
CA ALA A 497 -14.50 22.03 -19.12
C ALA A 497 -15.86 22.61 -18.71
N SER A 498 -16.54 23.31 -19.62
CA SER A 498 -17.90 23.82 -19.43
C SER A 498 -18.91 22.93 -20.15
N LEU A 499 -20.06 22.68 -19.52
CA LEU A 499 -21.19 22.01 -20.15
C LEU A 499 -22.06 23.04 -20.86
N ASP A 500 -21.86 23.16 -22.16
CA ASP A 500 -22.56 24.12 -23.03
C ASP A 500 -23.84 23.52 -23.64
N ARG A 501 -24.70 24.39 -24.19
CA ARG A 501 -25.89 23.96 -24.94
C ARG A 501 -25.58 23.85 -26.43
N ALA A 502 -26.00 22.75 -27.04
CA ALA A 502 -25.97 22.54 -28.48
C ALA A 502 -26.84 23.57 -29.21
N SER A 503 -26.66 23.67 -30.53
CA SER A 503 -27.48 24.52 -31.40
C SER A 503 -28.98 24.16 -31.36
N SER A 504 -29.33 22.94 -30.93
CA SER A 504 -30.70 22.45 -30.69
C SER A 504 -31.31 22.94 -29.36
N GLY A 505 -30.50 23.53 -28.46
CA GLY A 505 -30.91 23.96 -27.12
C GLY A 505 -30.77 22.88 -26.03
N GLU A 506 -30.44 21.64 -26.39
CA GLU A 506 -30.12 20.56 -25.45
C GLU A 506 -28.68 20.67 -24.91
N MET A 507 -28.38 20.05 -23.77
CA MET A 507 -27.03 20.05 -23.20
C MET A 507 -26.10 19.15 -24.03
N ASP A 508 -24.95 19.65 -24.44
CA ASP A 508 -24.01 18.92 -25.29
C ASP A 508 -23.03 18.08 -24.46
N TYR A 509 -23.49 16.90 -24.05
CA TYR A 509 -22.68 15.95 -23.27
C TYR A 509 -21.49 15.39 -24.06
N GLU A 510 -21.56 15.34 -25.39
CA GLU A 510 -20.50 14.79 -26.24
C GLU A 510 -19.34 15.78 -26.38
N GLN A 511 -19.65 17.06 -26.56
CA GLN A 511 -18.67 18.14 -26.50
C GLN A 511 -18.02 18.25 -25.10
N PHE A 512 -18.80 18.10 -24.03
CA PHE A 512 -18.26 18.09 -22.67
C PHE A 512 -17.31 16.92 -22.41
N ARG A 513 -17.64 15.70 -22.88
CA ARG A 513 -16.77 14.52 -22.75
C ARG A 513 -15.47 14.68 -23.54
N SER A 514 -15.57 15.07 -24.81
CA SER A 514 -14.39 15.23 -25.68
C SER A 514 -13.45 16.34 -25.22
N SER A 515 -14.00 17.46 -24.72
CA SER A 515 -13.21 18.53 -24.12
C SER A 515 -12.53 18.06 -22.82
N SER A 516 -13.25 17.38 -21.92
CA SER A 516 -12.69 16.79 -20.70
C SER A 516 -11.56 15.81 -21.01
N GLU A 517 -11.77 14.88 -21.94
CA GLU A 517 -10.77 13.90 -22.37
C GLU A 517 -9.51 14.58 -22.93
N THR A 518 -9.68 15.66 -23.69
CA THR A 518 -8.55 16.44 -24.22
C THR A 518 -7.70 17.02 -23.09
N GLN A 519 -8.31 17.48 -22.00
CA GLN A 519 -7.59 18.03 -20.84
C GLN A 519 -6.86 16.94 -20.06
N TRP A 520 -7.51 15.80 -19.84
CA TRP A 520 -6.86 14.62 -19.24
C TRP A 520 -5.67 14.13 -20.07
N ARG A 521 -5.79 14.06 -21.40
CA ARG A 521 -4.69 13.70 -22.30
C ARG A 521 -3.52 14.69 -22.23
N ARG A 522 -3.79 15.99 -22.10
CA ARG A 522 -2.74 17.02 -21.92
C ARG A 522 -2.01 16.84 -20.59
N PHE A 523 -2.75 16.64 -19.50
CA PHE A 523 -2.18 16.40 -18.18
C PHE A 523 -1.35 15.11 -18.15
N TYR A 524 -1.86 14.03 -18.74
CA TYR A 524 -1.15 12.76 -18.84
C TYR A 524 0.15 12.85 -19.67
N ARG A 525 0.15 13.61 -20.78
CA ARG A 525 1.38 13.87 -21.55
C ARG A 525 2.44 14.58 -20.71
N LEU A 526 2.03 15.56 -19.90
CA LEU A 526 2.94 16.24 -18.97
C LEU A 526 3.51 15.28 -17.91
N LEU A 527 2.67 14.42 -17.34
CA LEU A 527 3.10 13.38 -16.41
C LEU A 527 4.13 12.44 -17.04
N ASN A 528 3.89 11.97 -18.27
CA ASN A 528 4.81 11.10 -18.99
C ASN A 528 6.15 11.78 -19.28
N GLU A 529 6.15 13.08 -19.59
CA GLU A 529 7.39 13.83 -19.82
C GLU A 529 8.22 13.97 -18.54
N LEU A 530 7.59 14.29 -17.41
CA LEU A 530 8.27 14.31 -16.11
C LEU A 530 8.77 12.92 -15.71
N ASP A 531 7.99 11.87 -15.95
CA ASP A 531 8.38 10.51 -15.63
C ASP A 531 9.54 10.00 -16.50
N LYS A 532 9.58 10.42 -17.78
CA LYS A 532 10.72 10.16 -18.66
C LYS A 532 12.03 10.73 -18.09
N GLN A 533 11.98 11.90 -17.45
CA GLN A 533 13.15 12.52 -16.78
C GLN A 533 13.61 11.69 -15.58
N ARG A 534 12.67 11.09 -14.84
CA ARG A 534 12.97 10.19 -13.70
C ARG A 534 13.64 8.90 -14.14
N GLY A 535 13.29 8.40 -15.32
CA GLY A 535 13.81 7.17 -15.92
C GLY A 535 15.12 7.31 -16.69
N GLU A 536 15.77 8.48 -16.66
CA GLU A 536 17.10 8.64 -17.24
C GLU A 536 18.12 7.75 -16.51
N ALA A 537 18.75 6.81 -17.24
CA ALA A 537 19.77 5.93 -16.67
C ALA A 537 21.05 6.69 -16.31
N ILE A 538 21.56 6.42 -15.10
CA ILE A 538 22.82 6.94 -14.57
C ILE A 538 23.93 5.88 -14.69
N GLY A 539 23.62 4.62 -14.37
CA GLY A 539 24.61 3.54 -14.41
C GLY A 539 24.02 2.18 -14.10
N MET A 540 24.87 1.16 -14.13
CA MET A 540 24.49 -0.23 -13.92
C MET A 540 25.38 -0.89 -12.86
N VAL A 541 24.79 -1.77 -12.05
CA VAL A 541 25.49 -2.51 -11.00
C VAL A 541 25.14 -3.99 -11.12
N PHE A 542 26.15 -4.84 -11.15
CA PHE A 542 25.97 -6.30 -11.07
C PHE A 542 26.17 -6.77 -9.63
N ASP A 543 25.21 -7.53 -9.15
CA ASP A 543 25.26 -8.20 -7.86
C ASP A 543 25.70 -9.66 -8.05
N ALA A 544 26.95 -9.96 -7.71
CA ALA A 544 27.55 -11.27 -7.94
C ALA A 544 26.97 -12.39 -7.06
N ASP A 545 26.54 -12.08 -5.82
CA ASP A 545 25.99 -13.11 -4.93
C ASP A 545 24.51 -13.39 -5.22
N ALA A 546 23.80 -12.39 -5.76
CA ALA A 546 22.41 -12.52 -6.16
C ALA A 546 22.23 -12.93 -7.64
N ASP A 547 23.33 -12.93 -8.41
CA ASP A 547 23.38 -13.07 -9.86
C ASP A 547 22.30 -12.20 -10.56
N MET A 548 22.28 -10.91 -10.20
CA MET A 548 21.24 -9.97 -10.62
C MET A 548 21.83 -8.63 -11.04
N VAL A 549 21.27 -8.02 -12.09
CA VAL A 549 21.66 -6.69 -12.57
C VAL A 549 20.66 -5.64 -12.11
N TRP A 550 21.18 -4.50 -11.66
CA TRP A 550 20.42 -3.31 -11.30
C TRP A 550 20.80 -2.16 -12.22
N VAL A 551 19.80 -1.51 -12.83
CA VAL A 551 19.98 -0.22 -13.51
C VAL A 551 19.51 0.88 -12.57
N VAL A 552 20.41 1.83 -12.31
CA VAL A 552 20.15 2.98 -11.45
C VAL A 552 19.83 4.17 -12.33
N CYS A 553 18.65 4.75 -12.13
CA CYS A 553 18.17 5.92 -12.86
C CYS A 553 18.16 7.16 -11.96
N ALA A 554 17.80 8.31 -12.53
CA ALA A 554 17.74 9.59 -11.83
C ALA A 554 16.83 9.56 -10.58
N ASP A 555 15.68 8.91 -10.66
CA ASP A 555 14.75 8.74 -9.53
C ASP A 555 14.04 7.36 -9.50
N LEU A 556 14.55 6.41 -10.27
CA LEU A 556 14.04 5.05 -10.34
C LEU A 556 15.19 4.05 -10.13
N ILE A 557 14.83 2.85 -9.70
CA ILE A 557 15.73 1.69 -9.75
C ILE A 557 15.04 0.57 -10.51
N SER A 558 15.80 -0.11 -11.34
CA SER A 558 15.28 -1.12 -12.26
C SER A 558 16.00 -2.42 -12.02
N SER A 559 15.25 -3.44 -11.63
CA SER A 559 15.79 -4.77 -11.38
C SER A 559 15.66 -5.61 -12.65
N VAL A 560 16.74 -6.23 -13.10
CA VAL A 560 16.70 -7.15 -14.25
C VAL A 560 16.50 -8.57 -13.72
N ARG A 561 15.32 -9.14 -13.99
CA ARG A 561 14.94 -10.51 -13.61
C ARG A 561 14.80 -11.39 -14.84
N GLU A 562 14.84 -12.70 -14.66
CA GLU A 562 14.58 -13.62 -15.77
C GLU A 562 13.10 -13.58 -16.15
N CYS A 563 12.79 -13.71 -17.45
CA CYS A 563 11.40 -13.81 -17.90
C CYS A 563 10.76 -15.11 -17.37
N SER A 564 9.50 -15.03 -16.95
CA SER A 564 8.69 -16.23 -16.74
C SER A 564 8.48 -16.99 -18.07
N HIS A 565 8.05 -18.25 -18.00
CA HIS A 565 7.77 -19.03 -19.21
C HIS A 565 6.77 -18.34 -20.14
N LEU A 566 5.73 -17.70 -19.60
CA LEU A 566 4.78 -16.92 -20.39
C LEU A 566 5.44 -15.67 -21.01
N GLU A 567 6.17 -14.88 -20.21
CA GLU A 567 6.84 -13.66 -20.68
C GLU A 567 7.82 -13.97 -21.81
N ARG A 568 8.55 -15.08 -21.70
CA ARG A 568 9.49 -15.54 -22.73
C ARG A 568 8.78 -15.86 -24.04
N VAL A 569 7.60 -16.47 -24.02
CA VAL A 569 6.81 -16.71 -25.25
C VAL A 569 6.21 -15.40 -25.78
N TYR A 570 5.62 -14.59 -24.89
CA TYR A 570 4.91 -13.36 -25.26
C TYR A 570 5.82 -12.28 -25.86
N HIS A 571 7.00 -12.06 -25.29
CA HIS A 571 7.93 -11.04 -25.79
C HIS A 571 8.70 -11.49 -27.03
N ASN A 572 8.70 -12.79 -27.36
CA ASN A 572 9.40 -13.37 -28.51
C ASN A 572 8.44 -14.00 -29.53
N LEU A 573 7.22 -13.47 -29.70
CA LEU A 573 6.25 -14.01 -30.67
C LEU A 573 6.78 -14.00 -32.11
N ALA A 574 7.61 -13.02 -32.47
CA ALA A 574 8.23 -12.93 -33.80
C ALA A 574 9.38 -13.94 -34.01
N THR A 575 10.09 -14.30 -32.93
CA THR A 575 11.29 -15.16 -32.95
C THR A 575 11.26 -16.18 -31.80
N PRO A 576 10.23 -17.06 -31.76
CA PRO A 576 10.02 -17.96 -30.63
C PRO A 576 11.13 -19.02 -30.52
N ASP A 577 11.34 -19.53 -29.30
CA ASP A 577 12.21 -20.68 -29.09
C ASP A 577 11.69 -21.91 -29.87
N GLN A 578 12.60 -22.77 -30.34
CA GLN A 578 12.26 -23.93 -31.18
C GLN A 578 11.19 -24.87 -30.56
N GLY A 579 11.13 -24.97 -29.23
CA GLY A 579 10.15 -25.80 -28.51
C GLY A 579 8.82 -25.10 -28.20
N SER A 580 8.72 -23.78 -28.43
CA SER A 580 7.58 -22.94 -28.08
C SER A 580 6.84 -22.34 -29.28
N VAL A 581 7.23 -22.71 -30.50
CA VAL A 581 6.61 -22.23 -31.75
C VAL A 581 5.07 -22.39 -31.78
N PRO A 582 4.48 -23.57 -31.48
CA PRO A 582 3.02 -23.70 -31.55
C PRO A 582 2.30 -22.93 -30.43
N GLN A 583 2.91 -22.78 -29.25
CA GLN A 583 2.38 -21.96 -28.17
C GLN A 583 2.40 -20.47 -28.55
N ALA A 584 3.48 -20.01 -29.18
CA ALA A 584 3.62 -18.66 -29.70
C ALA A 584 2.59 -18.37 -30.80
N ALA A 585 2.38 -19.30 -31.73
CA ALA A 585 1.36 -19.18 -32.77
C ALA A 585 -0.05 -19.01 -32.19
N LEU A 586 -0.44 -19.84 -31.21
CA LEU A 586 -1.76 -19.74 -30.57
C LEU A 586 -1.94 -18.45 -29.77
N ILE A 587 -0.94 -18.06 -28.97
CA ILE A 587 -0.97 -16.80 -28.21
C ILE A 587 -1.01 -15.60 -29.16
N GLY A 588 -0.16 -15.60 -30.19
CA GLY A 588 -0.09 -14.56 -31.21
C GLY A 588 -1.39 -14.38 -31.97
N ALA A 589 -2.00 -15.47 -32.46
CA ALA A 589 -3.27 -15.43 -33.19
C ALA A 589 -4.39 -14.74 -32.37
N GLY A 590 -4.50 -15.08 -31.08
CA GLY A 590 -5.50 -14.47 -30.20
C GLY A 590 -5.22 -12.98 -29.93
N LEU A 591 -3.95 -12.60 -29.76
CA LEU A 591 -3.57 -11.20 -29.55
C LEU A 591 -3.85 -10.35 -30.80
N THR A 592 -3.42 -10.81 -31.97
CA THR A 592 -3.64 -10.10 -33.24
C THR A 592 -5.14 -9.91 -33.51
N LEU A 593 -5.96 -10.93 -33.27
CA LEU A 593 -7.41 -10.85 -33.42
C LEU A 593 -8.02 -9.74 -32.54
N VAL A 594 -7.59 -9.65 -31.28
CA VAL A 594 -8.12 -8.66 -30.33
C VAL A 594 -7.54 -7.27 -30.55
N GLU A 595 -6.31 -7.13 -31.06
CA GLU A 595 -5.70 -5.84 -31.38
C GLU A 595 -6.43 -5.10 -32.51
N GLY A 596 -7.14 -5.82 -33.39
CA GLY A 596 -8.04 -5.23 -34.39
C GLY A 596 -9.34 -4.66 -33.83
N PHE A 597 -9.68 -4.92 -32.56
CA PHE A 597 -10.99 -4.53 -32.02
C PHE A 597 -11.05 -3.05 -31.62
N PRO A 598 -12.10 -2.30 -32.02
CA PRO A 598 -12.35 -0.98 -31.47
C PRO A 598 -12.70 -1.05 -29.97
N ASP A 599 -12.41 0.03 -29.24
CA ASP A 599 -12.67 0.17 -27.79
C ASP A 599 -14.12 -0.21 -27.40
N SER A 600 -15.09 0.08 -28.27
CA SER A 600 -16.51 -0.24 -28.03
C SER A 600 -16.79 -1.75 -28.00
N LEU A 601 -16.17 -2.53 -28.89
CA LEU A 601 -16.27 -3.99 -28.86
C LEU A 601 -15.56 -4.55 -27.63
N MET A 602 -14.39 -4.00 -27.29
CA MET A 602 -13.67 -4.39 -26.07
C MET A 602 -14.50 -4.15 -24.81
N GLN A 603 -15.24 -3.06 -24.73
CA GLN A 603 -16.18 -2.78 -23.64
C GLN A 603 -17.32 -3.81 -23.59
N LEU A 604 -17.90 -4.19 -24.73
CA LEU A 604 -18.93 -5.21 -24.81
C LEU A 604 -18.41 -6.59 -24.38
N CYS A 605 -17.22 -6.99 -24.82
CA CYS A 605 -16.57 -8.23 -24.39
C CYS A 605 -16.33 -8.24 -22.88
N ASN A 606 -15.85 -7.13 -22.30
CA ASN A 606 -15.68 -7.02 -20.84
C ASN A 606 -17.02 -7.06 -20.09
N ALA A 607 -18.08 -6.42 -20.63
CA ALA A 607 -19.42 -6.47 -20.04
C ALA A 607 -20.03 -7.87 -20.10
N ALA A 608 -19.81 -8.62 -21.19
CA ALA A 608 -20.23 -10.01 -21.35
C ALA A 608 -19.44 -10.97 -20.45
N LEU A 609 -18.19 -10.64 -20.14
CA LEU A 609 -17.33 -11.44 -19.24
C LEU A 609 -17.79 -11.35 -17.78
N ARG A 610 -18.27 -10.18 -17.32
CA ARG A 610 -18.63 -9.97 -15.89
C ARG A 610 -19.60 -11.01 -15.31
N PRO A 611 -20.72 -11.35 -15.96
CA PRO A 611 -21.61 -12.41 -15.47
C PRO A 611 -20.94 -13.78 -15.38
N GLU A 612 -19.99 -14.08 -16.27
CA GLU A 612 -19.25 -15.36 -16.25
C GLU A 612 -18.18 -15.43 -15.16
N LEU A 613 -17.63 -14.28 -14.75
CA LEU A 613 -16.66 -14.21 -13.64
C LEU A 613 -17.32 -14.28 -12.26
N PHE A 614 -18.46 -13.62 -12.10
CA PHE A 614 -19.06 -13.38 -10.78
C PHE A 614 -20.40 -14.09 -10.54
N GLY A 615 -21.07 -14.54 -11.61
CA GLY A 615 -22.36 -15.20 -11.51
C GLY A 615 -22.23 -16.71 -11.32
N GLU A 616 -23.13 -17.27 -10.51
CA GLU A 616 -23.37 -18.71 -10.51
C GLU A 616 -24.32 -19.05 -11.67
N SER A 617 -23.82 -19.80 -12.64
CA SER A 617 -24.61 -20.25 -13.78
C SER A 617 -24.99 -21.71 -13.62
N THR A 618 -26.29 -22.01 -13.72
CA THR A 618 -26.81 -23.38 -13.82
C THR A 618 -26.81 -23.91 -15.26
N LYS A 619 -26.34 -23.10 -16.21
CA LYS A 619 -26.31 -23.42 -17.65
C LYS A 619 -25.17 -24.40 -17.97
N THR A 620 -25.32 -25.11 -19.08
CA THR A 620 -24.24 -25.97 -19.62
C THR A 620 -23.08 -25.12 -20.15
N ASP A 621 -21.88 -25.71 -20.26
CA ASP A 621 -20.70 -25.00 -20.76
C ASP A 621 -20.93 -24.42 -22.17
N LEU A 622 -21.62 -25.15 -23.06
CA LEU A 622 -21.95 -24.68 -24.41
C LEU A 622 -22.91 -23.48 -24.41
N GLU A 623 -23.95 -23.51 -23.56
CA GLU A 623 -24.89 -22.38 -23.41
C GLU A 623 -24.21 -21.13 -22.85
N ARG A 624 -23.19 -21.30 -22.00
CA ARG A 624 -22.38 -20.19 -21.47
C ARG A 624 -21.48 -19.59 -22.55
N ILE A 625 -20.83 -20.43 -23.35
CA ILE A 625 -20.01 -20.02 -24.50
C ILE A 625 -20.88 -19.26 -25.52
N GLN A 626 -22.06 -19.80 -25.85
CA GLN A 626 -23.01 -19.13 -26.74
C GLN A 626 -23.50 -17.81 -26.17
N TYR A 627 -23.85 -17.76 -24.88
CA TYR A 627 -24.26 -16.53 -24.22
C TYR A 627 -23.17 -15.45 -24.28
N PHE A 628 -21.91 -15.82 -24.04
CA PHE A 628 -20.78 -14.90 -24.17
C PHE A 628 -20.65 -14.39 -25.61
N SER A 629 -20.69 -15.27 -26.61
CA SER A 629 -20.64 -14.90 -28.04
C SER A 629 -21.75 -13.92 -28.43
N ASP A 630 -23.00 -14.24 -28.06
CA ASP A 630 -24.18 -13.44 -28.39
C ASP A 630 -24.14 -12.05 -27.73
N LYS A 631 -23.64 -11.95 -26.50
CA LYS A 631 -23.57 -10.68 -25.74
C LYS A 631 -22.37 -9.84 -26.09
N ALA A 632 -21.22 -10.45 -26.33
CA ALA A 632 -20.02 -9.75 -26.75
C ALA A 632 -20.16 -9.26 -28.20
N GLY A 633 -20.83 -10.02 -29.06
CA GLY A 633 -21.22 -9.60 -30.41
C GLY A 633 -20.05 -9.30 -31.35
N PHE A 634 -18.82 -9.72 -30.98
CA PHE A 634 -17.60 -9.39 -31.71
C PHE A 634 -17.55 -10.02 -33.10
N TRP A 635 -18.28 -11.12 -33.35
CA TRP A 635 -18.38 -11.75 -34.67
C TRP A 635 -18.92 -10.81 -35.77
N ARG A 636 -19.59 -9.71 -35.40
CA ARG A 636 -20.03 -8.68 -36.36
C ARG A 636 -18.93 -7.70 -36.75
N GLY A 637 -17.91 -7.58 -35.90
CA GLY A 637 -16.80 -6.64 -36.04
C GLY A 637 -15.51 -7.27 -36.55
N ILE A 638 -15.40 -8.59 -36.54
CA ILE A 638 -14.29 -9.33 -37.16
C ILE A 638 -14.43 -9.23 -38.68
N THR A 639 -13.38 -8.77 -39.36
CA THR A 639 -13.35 -8.74 -40.83
C THR A 639 -12.90 -10.09 -41.40
N ASP A 640 -13.24 -10.37 -42.66
CA ASP A 640 -12.75 -11.58 -43.35
C ASP A 640 -11.21 -11.62 -43.40
N GLU A 641 -10.55 -10.45 -43.39
CA GLU A 641 -9.08 -10.35 -43.33
C GLU A 641 -8.52 -10.79 -41.97
N ASP A 642 -9.16 -10.39 -40.87
CA ASP A 642 -8.75 -10.78 -39.51
C ASP A 642 -8.92 -12.29 -39.29
N ALA A 643 -10.05 -12.85 -39.75
CA ALA A 643 -10.32 -14.29 -39.70
C ALA A 643 -9.29 -15.08 -40.53
N GLN A 644 -8.97 -14.61 -41.74
CA GLN A 644 -7.97 -15.25 -42.59
C GLN A 644 -6.58 -15.25 -41.94
N GLN A 645 -6.18 -14.18 -41.24
CA GLN A 645 -4.90 -14.15 -40.52
C GLN A 645 -4.82 -15.21 -39.41
N VAL A 646 -5.93 -15.45 -38.71
CA VAL A 646 -6.01 -16.52 -37.70
C VAL A 646 -5.89 -17.89 -38.36
N VAL A 647 -6.60 -18.12 -39.47
CA VAL A 647 -6.53 -19.37 -40.24
C VAL A 647 -5.13 -19.62 -40.82
N ASP A 648 -4.48 -18.57 -41.34
CA ASP A 648 -3.11 -18.65 -41.87
C ASP A 648 -2.10 -19.03 -40.77
N THR A 649 -2.37 -18.66 -39.52
CA THR A 649 -1.51 -18.95 -38.36
C THR A 649 -1.80 -20.31 -37.73
N LEU A 650 -3.06 -20.77 -37.74
CA LEU A 650 -3.54 -21.97 -37.01
C LEU A 650 -3.94 -23.14 -37.93
N ASP A 651 -3.63 -23.05 -39.22
CA ASP A 651 -4.07 -23.93 -40.31
C ASP A 651 -5.59 -23.88 -40.58
N THR A 652 -5.98 -24.38 -41.75
CA THR A 652 -7.39 -24.52 -42.16
C THR A 652 -8.20 -25.30 -41.13
N ASN A 653 -9.39 -24.81 -40.79
CA ASN A 653 -10.26 -25.35 -39.74
C ASN A 653 -9.57 -25.45 -38.36
N PHE A 654 -8.54 -24.63 -38.10
CA PHE A 654 -7.78 -24.62 -36.84
C PHE A 654 -7.18 -25.99 -36.49
N ALA A 655 -6.72 -26.74 -37.50
CA ALA A 655 -6.20 -28.10 -37.34
C ALA A 655 -4.96 -28.18 -36.42
N ALA A 656 -4.19 -27.09 -36.31
CA ALA A 656 -3.05 -27.01 -35.39
C ALA A 656 -3.47 -26.99 -33.91
N VAL A 657 -4.72 -26.64 -33.61
CA VAL A 657 -5.20 -26.45 -32.24
C VAL A 657 -5.66 -27.79 -31.65
N THR A 658 -5.03 -28.19 -30.54
CA THR A 658 -5.29 -29.47 -29.87
C THR A 658 -5.42 -29.28 -28.36
N ASN A 659 -6.03 -30.27 -27.68
CA ASN A 659 -6.07 -30.32 -26.21
C ASN A 659 -4.66 -30.28 -25.57
N GLU A 660 -3.65 -30.85 -26.23
CA GLU A 660 -2.27 -30.80 -25.73
C GLU A 660 -1.68 -29.39 -25.84
N LEU A 661 -1.96 -28.68 -26.93
CA LEU A 661 -1.50 -27.30 -27.11
C LEU A 661 -2.09 -26.35 -26.07
N TYR A 662 -3.40 -26.40 -25.84
CA TYR A 662 -4.04 -25.60 -24.79
C TYR A 662 -3.52 -25.97 -23.39
N ARG A 663 -3.28 -27.26 -23.12
CA ARG A 663 -2.67 -27.68 -21.85
C ARG A 663 -1.26 -27.10 -21.68
N LYS A 664 -0.46 -27.04 -22.74
CA LYS A 664 0.87 -26.43 -22.73
C LYS A 664 0.79 -24.91 -22.51
N VAL A 665 -0.12 -24.21 -23.18
CA VAL A 665 -0.32 -22.75 -23.01
C VAL A 665 -0.81 -22.42 -21.61
N LEU A 666 -1.81 -23.13 -21.10
CA LEU A 666 -2.27 -22.97 -19.71
C LEU A 666 -1.19 -23.36 -18.71
N GLY A 667 -0.33 -24.34 -19.04
CA GLY A 667 0.84 -24.70 -18.27
C GLY A 667 1.88 -23.58 -18.12
N LEU A 668 1.93 -22.59 -19.03
CA LEU A 668 2.81 -21.42 -18.90
C LEU A 668 2.39 -20.47 -17.76
N LEU A 669 1.12 -20.55 -17.32
CA LEU A 669 0.53 -19.74 -16.25
C LEU A 669 0.62 -20.42 -14.87
N VAL A 670 1.00 -21.70 -14.87
CA VAL A 670 0.91 -22.60 -13.72
C VAL A 670 2.30 -22.84 -13.13
N THR A 671 2.41 -22.87 -11.81
CA THR A 671 3.68 -23.22 -11.16
C THR A 671 3.86 -24.75 -11.21
N PRO A 672 5.04 -25.28 -11.57
CA PRO A 672 5.28 -26.72 -11.59
C PRO A 672 4.98 -27.35 -10.22
N LEU A 673 4.22 -28.46 -10.21
CA LEU A 673 3.74 -29.12 -8.97
C LEU A 673 4.85 -29.73 -8.10
N ASP A 674 6.09 -29.80 -8.59
CA ASP A 674 7.23 -30.40 -7.89
C ASP A 674 7.88 -29.46 -6.84
N ASP A 675 7.50 -28.18 -6.82
CA ASP A 675 7.92 -27.22 -5.80
C ASP A 675 7.18 -27.52 -4.48
N LYS A 676 7.84 -28.26 -3.59
CA LYS A 676 7.39 -28.52 -2.22
C LYS A 676 7.00 -27.20 -1.54
N THR A 677 5.84 -27.18 -0.89
CA THR A 677 5.33 -26.10 -0.01
C THR A 677 6.42 -25.14 0.44
N ARG A 678 6.41 -23.91 -0.09
CA ARG A 678 7.47 -22.96 0.18
C ARG A 678 7.45 -22.53 1.65
N ASN A 679 8.45 -22.95 2.43
CA ASN A 679 8.74 -22.37 3.74
C ASN A 679 9.74 -21.20 3.56
N PRO A 680 9.31 -19.94 3.65
CA PRO A 680 10.20 -18.80 3.47
C PRO A 680 11.19 -18.71 4.64
N ASN A 681 12.44 -19.09 4.42
CA ASN A 681 13.52 -18.91 5.41
C ASN A 681 13.97 -17.44 5.51
N HIS A 682 13.67 -16.64 4.47
CA HIS A 682 14.04 -15.25 4.35
C HIS A 682 12.84 -14.38 3.95
N PRO A 683 12.12 -13.78 4.91
CA PRO A 683 11.03 -12.86 4.59
C PRO A 683 11.54 -11.63 3.82
N LEU A 684 10.66 -11.04 3.01
CA LEU A 684 11.00 -9.84 2.24
C LEU A 684 11.16 -8.60 3.15
N THR A 685 12.09 -7.72 2.79
CA THR A 685 12.16 -6.36 3.34
C THR A 685 11.02 -5.51 2.76
N GLU A 686 10.82 -4.30 3.27
CA GLU A 686 9.91 -3.33 2.65
C GLU A 686 10.25 -3.05 1.18
N PHE A 687 11.54 -2.92 0.86
CA PHE A 687 11.99 -2.73 -0.51
C PHE A 687 11.68 -3.96 -1.39
N GLY A 688 11.96 -5.17 -0.90
CA GLY A 688 11.66 -6.41 -1.61
C GLY A 688 10.16 -6.66 -1.80
N ARG A 689 9.32 -6.32 -0.82
CA ARG A 689 7.86 -6.38 -0.97
C ARG A 689 7.39 -5.47 -2.10
N LYS A 690 7.82 -4.21 -2.12
CA LYS A 690 7.46 -3.28 -3.21
C LYS A 690 7.92 -3.81 -4.57
N LEU A 691 9.13 -4.37 -4.66
CA LEU A 691 9.64 -4.97 -5.89
C LEU A 691 8.76 -6.11 -6.40
N VAL A 692 8.42 -7.06 -5.53
CA VAL A 692 7.56 -8.20 -5.87
C VAL A 692 6.15 -7.76 -6.22
N MET A 693 5.60 -6.75 -5.53
CA MET A 693 4.28 -6.18 -5.85
C MET A 693 4.25 -5.53 -7.24
N THR A 694 5.27 -4.75 -7.59
CA THR A 694 5.36 -4.16 -8.93
C THR A 694 5.51 -5.23 -10.01
N ALA A 695 6.37 -6.23 -9.80
CA ALA A 695 6.49 -7.36 -10.73
C ALA A 695 5.18 -8.15 -10.85
N ALA A 696 4.43 -8.32 -9.74
CA ALA A 696 3.13 -8.97 -9.75
C ALA A 696 2.08 -8.17 -10.52
N GLN A 697 2.02 -6.84 -10.36
CA GLN A 697 1.12 -5.98 -11.15
C GLN A 697 1.39 -6.12 -12.66
N GLU A 698 2.66 -6.09 -13.08
CA GLU A 698 3.07 -6.28 -14.48
C GLU A 698 2.64 -7.67 -15.00
N ASN A 699 2.85 -8.72 -14.20
CA ASN A 699 2.52 -10.10 -14.58
C ASN A 699 1.00 -10.34 -14.61
N ILE A 700 0.24 -9.82 -13.64
CA ILE A 700 -1.23 -9.90 -13.62
C ILE A 700 -1.82 -9.29 -14.89
N PHE A 701 -1.33 -8.11 -15.30
CA PHE A 701 -1.82 -7.44 -16.51
C PHE A 701 -1.51 -8.25 -17.77
N LEU A 702 -0.30 -8.80 -17.87
CA LEU A 702 0.10 -9.66 -18.99
C LEU A 702 -0.77 -10.92 -19.07
N GLN A 703 -0.90 -11.65 -17.96
CA GLN A 703 -1.71 -12.87 -17.89
C GLN A 703 -3.17 -12.58 -18.22
N TRP A 704 -3.71 -11.46 -17.72
CA TRP A 704 -5.05 -11.02 -18.07
C TRP A 704 -5.21 -10.80 -19.57
N LYS A 705 -4.29 -10.05 -20.21
CA LYS A 705 -4.33 -9.77 -21.66
C LYS A 705 -4.31 -11.07 -22.45
N VAL A 706 -3.43 -12.01 -22.10
CA VAL A 706 -3.33 -13.31 -22.78
C VAL A 706 -4.57 -14.17 -22.53
N CYS A 707 -5.00 -14.37 -21.29
CA CYS A 707 -6.18 -15.20 -21.01
C CYS A 707 -7.46 -14.64 -21.64
N PHE A 708 -7.63 -13.31 -21.64
CA PHE A 708 -8.80 -12.68 -22.24
C PHE A 708 -8.79 -12.79 -23.77
N SER A 709 -7.63 -12.65 -24.42
CA SER A 709 -7.52 -12.84 -25.86
C SER A 709 -7.75 -14.30 -26.27
N GLN A 710 -7.24 -15.25 -25.48
CA GLN A 710 -7.47 -16.67 -25.70
C GLN A 710 -8.93 -17.07 -25.48
N LEU A 711 -9.64 -16.43 -24.54
CA LEU A 711 -11.08 -16.64 -24.36
C LEU A 711 -11.87 -16.21 -25.61
N ILE A 712 -11.57 -15.03 -26.15
CA ILE A 712 -12.22 -14.52 -27.37
C ILE A 712 -11.90 -15.44 -28.55
N LEU A 713 -10.64 -15.83 -28.73
CA LEU A 713 -10.21 -16.73 -29.79
C LEU A 713 -10.89 -18.10 -29.69
N LEU A 714 -10.96 -18.70 -28.50
CA LEU A 714 -11.63 -20.00 -28.29
C LEU A 714 -13.11 -19.94 -28.70
N VAL A 715 -13.81 -18.86 -28.33
CA VAL A 715 -15.22 -18.67 -28.67
C VAL A 715 -15.39 -18.42 -30.16
N HIS A 716 -14.49 -17.64 -30.78
CA HIS A 716 -14.50 -17.40 -32.22
C HIS A 716 -14.34 -18.71 -33.02
N MET A 717 -13.31 -19.50 -32.70
CA MET A 717 -13.02 -20.77 -33.37
C MET A 717 -14.12 -21.82 -33.20
N GLU A 718 -14.85 -21.82 -32.08
CA GLU A 718 -15.95 -22.76 -31.86
C GLU A 718 -17.15 -22.49 -32.77
N PHE A 719 -17.38 -21.23 -33.19
CA PHE A 719 -18.50 -20.84 -34.05
C PHE A 719 -18.09 -20.63 -35.52
N GLU A 720 -16.82 -20.79 -35.86
CA GLU A 720 -16.29 -20.60 -37.21
C GLU A 720 -15.96 -21.94 -37.86
N PHE A 721 -16.92 -22.49 -38.61
CA PHE A 721 -16.74 -23.71 -39.40
C PHE A 721 -17.76 -23.77 -40.55
N ASP A 722 -17.37 -24.37 -41.67
CA ASP A 722 -18.26 -24.57 -42.82
C ASP A 722 -19.14 -25.82 -42.67
N ASN A 723 -18.59 -26.91 -42.10
CA ASN A 723 -19.30 -28.16 -41.85
C ASN A 723 -19.25 -28.52 -40.36
N GLU A 724 -20.32 -29.11 -39.83
CA GLU A 724 -20.41 -29.52 -38.43
C GLU A 724 -19.29 -30.49 -38.02
N GLU A 725 -18.83 -31.36 -38.93
CA GLU A 725 -17.73 -32.30 -38.69
C GLU A 725 -16.38 -31.60 -38.44
N ASP A 726 -16.22 -30.37 -38.93
CA ASP A 726 -14.99 -29.57 -38.78
C ASP A 726 -14.95 -28.78 -37.46
N ALA A 727 -16.07 -28.74 -36.73
CA ALA A 727 -16.21 -27.95 -35.51
C ALA A 727 -15.17 -28.31 -34.43
N LEU A 728 -14.71 -27.27 -33.71
CA LEU A 728 -13.57 -27.37 -32.79
C LEU A 728 -13.83 -28.36 -31.64
N HIS A 729 -15.06 -28.44 -31.12
CA HIS A 729 -15.45 -29.36 -30.05
C HIS A 729 -15.25 -30.86 -30.38
N HIS A 730 -15.10 -31.24 -31.64
CA HIS A 730 -14.75 -32.63 -32.00
C HIS A 730 -13.28 -32.97 -31.69
N ARG A 731 -12.40 -31.96 -31.62
CA ARG A 731 -10.95 -32.13 -31.36
C ARG A 731 -10.55 -31.69 -29.95
N ILE A 732 -11.28 -30.73 -29.38
CA ILE A 732 -10.92 -30.05 -28.13
C ILE A 732 -12.09 -30.15 -27.14
N ASP A 733 -11.78 -30.35 -25.86
CA ASP A 733 -12.79 -30.18 -24.80
C ASP A 733 -12.93 -28.69 -24.48
N VAL A 734 -13.66 -27.98 -25.35
CA VAL A 734 -13.85 -26.52 -25.30
C VAL A 734 -14.43 -26.09 -23.95
N GLY A 735 -15.32 -26.89 -23.36
CA GLY A 735 -15.90 -26.61 -22.04
C GLY A 735 -14.86 -26.61 -20.92
N THR A 736 -13.93 -27.57 -20.90
CA THR A 736 -12.85 -27.57 -19.89
C THR A 736 -11.89 -26.39 -20.04
N VAL A 737 -11.48 -26.05 -21.27
CA VAL A 737 -10.59 -24.92 -21.54
C VAL A 737 -11.28 -23.61 -21.14
N PHE A 738 -12.55 -23.44 -21.50
CA PHE A 738 -13.36 -22.29 -21.11
C PHE A 738 -13.43 -22.13 -19.59
N ARG A 739 -13.73 -23.20 -18.85
CA ARG A 739 -13.77 -23.17 -17.37
C ARG A 739 -12.41 -22.81 -16.76
N GLN A 740 -11.31 -23.33 -17.29
CA GLN A 740 -9.96 -23.02 -16.81
C GLN A 740 -9.57 -21.56 -17.07
N LEU A 741 -9.90 -21.02 -18.26
CA LEU A 741 -9.69 -19.60 -18.59
C LEU A 741 -10.52 -18.69 -17.67
N ILE A 742 -11.81 -18.97 -17.48
CA ILE A 742 -12.68 -18.20 -16.59
C ILE A 742 -12.19 -18.25 -15.14
N ALA A 743 -11.79 -19.42 -14.63
CA ALA A 743 -11.24 -19.54 -13.28
C ALA A 743 -9.94 -18.73 -13.11
N THR A 744 -9.05 -18.77 -14.10
CA THR A 744 -7.80 -18.01 -14.10
C THR A 744 -8.07 -16.51 -14.16
N LEU A 745 -8.97 -16.06 -15.05
CA LEU A 745 -9.41 -14.66 -15.12
C LEU A 745 -10.04 -14.22 -13.79
N ARG A 746 -10.92 -15.01 -13.18
CA ARG A 746 -11.54 -14.66 -11.88
C ARG A 746 -10.49 -14.41 -10.79
N ARG A 747 -9.45 -15.26 -10.73
CA ARG A 747 -8.31 -15.07 -9.81
C ARG A 747 -7.51 -13.81 -10.14
N LEU A 748 -7.20 -13.58 -11.42
CA LEU A 748 -6.45 -12.41 -11.85
C LEU A 748 -7.20 -11.10 -11.59
N GLU A 749 -8.52 -11.07 -11.74
CA GLU A 749 -9.32 -9.88 -11.42
C GLU A 749 -9.30 -9.58 -9.91
N LEU A 750 -9.34 -10.62 -9.06
CA LEU A 750 -9.16 -10.45 -7.61
C LEU A 750 -7.78 -9.85 -7.29
N LEU A 751 -6.72 -10.43 -7.84
CA LEU A 751 -5.36 -9.95 -7.62
C LEU A 751 -5.15 -8.54 -8.16
N LYS A 752 -5.74 -8.23 -9.32
CA LYS A 752 -5.73 -6.90 -9.92
C LYS A 752 -6.40 -5.88 -9.00
N TRP A 753 -7.61 -6.17 -8.50
CA TRP A 753 -8.29 -5.31 -7.52
C TRP A 753 -7.42 -5.10 -6.27
N LEU A 754 -6.89 -6.18 -5.68
CA LEU A 754 -6.03 -6.11 -4.50
C LEU A 754 -4.75 -5.30 -4.73
N SER A 755 -4.19 -5.38 -5.94
CA SER A 755 -2.95 -4.67 -6.31
C SER A 755 -3.18 -3.19 -6.62
N GLN A 756 -4.42 -2.79 -6.93
CA GLN A 756 -4.81 -1.41 -7.27
C GLN A 756 -5.37 -0.65 -6.06
N THR A 757 -5.99 -1.36 -5.11
CA THR A 757 -6.58 -0.76 -3.92
C THR A 757 -5.50 -0.40 -2.89
N GLU A 758 -5.42 0.87 -2.50
CA GLU A 758 -4.49 1.34 -1.47
C GLU A 758 -5.10 1.35 -0.07
N LEU A 759 -4.30 0.97 0.92
CA LEU A 759 -4.64 0.93 2.34
C LEU A 759 -3.63 1.75 3.15
N ALA A 760 -4.16 2.55 4.06
CA ALA A 760 -3.41 3.26 5.09
C ALA A 760 -3.18 2.33 6.29
N ILE A 761 -1.93 1.95 6.55
CA ILE A 761 -1.54 1.11 7.68
C ILE A 761 -0.72 1.93 8.69
N PRO A 762 -1.07 1.91 10.00
CA PRO A 762 -0.24 2.51 11.04
C PRO A 762 1.15 1.87 11.07
N LEU A 763 2.21 2.67 11.11
CA LEU A 763 3.56 2.14 11.25
C LEU A 763 3.73 1.43 12.60
N PRO A 764 4.40 0.27 12.66
CA PRO A 764 4.63 -0.45 13.92
C PRO A 764 5.35 0.42 14.95
N GLU A 765 4.86 0.44 16.20
CA GLU A 765 5.38 1.28 17.30
C GLU A 765 6.88 1.09 17.59
N HIS A 766 7.48 -0.04 17.18
CA HIS A 766 8.91 -0.32 17.36
C HIS A 766 9.86 0.66 16.63
N SER A 767 9.34 1.50 15.73
CA SER A 767 10.09 2.53 15.02
C SER A 767 10.06 3.91 15.69
N LEU A 768 9.24 4.11 16.73
CA LEU A 768 8.98 5.42 17.33
C LEU A 768 9.46 5.48 18.78
N SER A 769 10.42 6.38 19.05
CA SER A 769 10.70 6.85 20.40
C SER A 769 9.52 7.66 20.92
N SER A 770 9.09 7.36 22.16
CA SER A 770 7.89 7.84 22.86
C SER A 770 7.81 9.34 23.18
N LEU A 771 8.42 10.24 22.40
CA LEU A 771 8.58 11.65 22.76
C LEU A 771 7.76 12.66 21.96
N THR A 772 6.96 12.25 20.97
CA THR A 772 6.00 13.16 20.33
C THR A 772 4.70 12.44 19.95
N LYS A 773 3.65 12.59 20.77
CA LYS A 773 2.26 12.35 20.36
C LYS A 773 1.84 13.40 19.33
N ARG A 774 2.29 13.26 18.08
CA ARG A 774 1.83 14.05 16.94
C ARG A 774 1.57 13.11 15.76
N GLY A 775 0.29 12.75 15.59
CA GLY A 775 -0.21 11.92 14.49
C GLY A 775 0.29 10.47 14.53
N GLU A 776 -0.59 9.50 14.36
CA GLU A 776 -0.13 8.16 13.99
C GLU A 776 0.47 8.27 12.58
N ASP A 777 1.78 8.04 12.43
CA ASP A 777 2.40 8.01 11.11
C ASP A 777 1.88 6.77 10.36
N VAL A 778 1.30 7.02 9.19
CA VAL A 778 0.65 6.00 8.36
C VAL A 778 1.51 5.74 7.12
N GLN A 779 1.68 4.46 6.77
CA GLN A 779 2.24 4.01 5.51
C GLN A 779 1.11 3.59 4.57
N VAL A 780 1.16 4.05 3.31
CA VAL A 780 0.24 3.58 2.26
C VAL A 780 0.86 2.38 1.56
N VAL A 781 0.11 1.27 1.50
CA VAL A 781 0.48 0.03 0.81
C VAL A 781 -0.72 -0.52 0.03
N THR A 782 -0.51 -1.42 -0.92
CA THR A 782 -1.63 -2.07 -1.61
C THR A 782 -2.34 -3.07 -0.69
N ALA A 783 -3.61 -3.35 -0.96
CA ALA A 783 -4.36 -4.37 -0.23
C ALA A 783 -3.71 -5.75 -0.41
N LEU A 784 -3.10 -6.03 -1.56
CA LEU A 784 -2.31 -7.23 -1.79
C LEU A 784 -1.10 -7.29 -0.85
N GLU A 785 -0.32 -6.21 -0.74
CA GLU A 785 0.84 -6.15 0.17
C GLU A 785 0.42 -6.30 1.63
N ALA A 786 -0.65 -5.61 2.03
CA ALA A 786 -1.16 -5.61 3.40
C ALA A 786 -1.58 -6.99 3.90
N ASN A 787 -2.12 -7.83 3.02
CA ASN A 787 -2.67 -9.13 3.39
C ASN A 787 -1.69 -10.27 3.10
N VAL A 788 -0.96 -10.24 1.99
CA VAL A 788 -0.11 -11.35 1.55
C VAL A 788 1.36 -11.11 1.87
N GLY A 789 1.77 -9.87 2.17
CA GLY A 789 3.18 -9.50 2.33
C GLY A 789 3.96 -10.27 3.40
N HIS A 790 3.27 -10.85 4.40
CA HIS A 790 3.88 -11.68 5.44
C HIS A 790 4.11 -13.14 5.00
N LEU A 791 3.39 -13.60 3.98
CA LEU A 791 3.56 -14.93 3.36
C LEU A 791 4.68 -14.94 2.31
N LEU A 792 5.12 -13.76 1.86
CA LEU A 792 6.15 -13.61 0.84
C LEU A 792 7.54 -13.71 1.44
N GLY A 793 8.35 -14.60 0.88
CA GLY A 793 9.76 -14.73 1.18
C GLY A 793 10.49 -15.57 0.14
N LEU A 794 11.82 -15.55 0.25
CA LEU A 794 12.70 -16.30 -0.64
C LEU A 794 13.15 -17.60 0.03
N GLN A 795 13.30 -18.65 -0.78
CA GLN A 795 13.94 -19.90 -0.36
C GLN A 795 15.47 -19.77 -0.41
N GLY A 796 16.18 -20.68 0.27
CA GLY A 796 17.59 -20.52 0.65
C GLY A 796 18.51 -19.96 -0.45
N LEU A 797 19.06 -18.77 -0.21
CA LEU A 797 19.95 -17.99 -1.10
C LEU A 797 21.30 -18.64 -1.45
N ALA A 798 21.56 -19.89 -1.03
CA ALA A 798 22.89 -20.46 -1.14
C ALA A 798 23.26 -20.93 -2.56
N ASP A 799 22.28 -21.38 -3.36
CA ASP A 799 22.54 -21.97 -4.68
C ASP A 799 21.64 -21.45 -5.83
N GLU A 800 20.60 -20.64 -5.55
CA GLU A 800 19.67 -20.12 -6.58
C GLU A 800 19.80 -18.61 -6.83
N PRO A 801 19.92 -18.16 -8.09
CA PRO A 801 19.90 -16.75 -8.48
C PRO A 801 18.64 -16.01 -8.03
N LEU A 802 18.81 -14.85 -7.41
CA LEU A 802 17.71 -13.98 -6.96
C LEU A 802 16.80 -13.57 -8.13
N ALA A 803 17.40 -13.37 -9.31
CA ALA A 803 16.69 -12.99 -10.54
C ALA A 803 15.59 -14.00 -10.92
N ILE A 804 15.82 -15.29 -10.67
CA ILE A 804 14.85 -16.37 -10.95
C ILE A 804 13.86 -16.47 -9.79
N SER A 805 14.34 -16.47 -8.54
CA SER A 805 13.48 -16.63 -7.36
C SER A 805 12.39 -15.55 -7.27
N ILE A 806 12.67 -14.31 -7.69
CA ILE A 806 11.65 -13.24 -7.78
C ILE A 806 10.58 -13.60 -8.81
N THR A 807 10.97 -14.04 -10.01
CA THR A 807 10.04 -14.42 -11.08
C THR A 807 9.18 -15.61 -10.67
N ASP A 808 9.75 -16.60 -9.99
CA ASP A 808 9.00 -17.76 -9.52
C ASP A 808 8.03 -17.40 -8.39
N LEU A 809 8.45 -16.53 -7.46
CA LEU A 809 7.56 -16.03 -6.40
C LEU A 809 6.36 -15.26 -6.99
N VAL A 810 6.61 -14.40 -7.99
CA VAL A 810 5.56 -13.67 -8.68
C VAL A 810 4.63 -14.60 -9.46
N THR A 811 5.20 -15.59 -10.15
CA THR A 811 4.42 -16.58 -10.92
C THR A 811 3.55 -17.40 -9.97
N ASN A 812 4.08 -17.86 -8.83
CA ASN A 812 3.35 -18.59 -7.80
C ASN A 812 2.20 -17.75 -7.22
N LEU A 813 2.43 -16.46 -6.92
CA LEU A 813 1.39 -15.55 -6.44
C LEU A 813 0.22 -15.43 -7.43
N CYS A 814 0.51 -15.27 -8.72
CA CYS A 814 -0.51 -15.16 -9.76
C CYS A 814 -1.21 -16.49 -10.05
N SER A 815 -0.51 -17.61 -9.87
CA SER A 815 -0.95 -18.92 -10.34
C SER A 815 -2.19 -19.48 -9.62
N PRO A 816 -3.16 -20.09 -10.33
CA PRO A 816 -4.32 -20.73 -9.71
C PRO A 816 -3.99 -21.87 -8.73
N ASN A 817 -2.87 -22.57 -8.94
CA ASN A 817 -2.40 -23.65 -8.08
C ASN A 817 -1.26 -23.22 -7.14
N GLY A 818 -1.04 -21.91 -6.98
CA GLY A 818 0.00 -21.39 -6.11
C GLY A 818 -0.21 -21.77 -4.65
N ASP A 819 0.90 -21.91 -3.92
CA ASP A 819 0.92 -22.20 -2.48
C ASP A 819 0.44 -21.00 -1.64
N ILE A 820 0.50 -19.80 -2.22
CA ILE A 820 0.13 -18.56 -1.53
C ILE A 820 -1.39 -18.42 -1.54
N GLU A 821 -1.99 -18.70 -0.38
CA GLU A 821 -3.43 -18.58 -0.20
C GLU A 821 -3.85 -17.10 -0.18
N VAL A 822 -4.71 -16.74 -1.14
CA VAL A 822 -5.34 -15.42 -1.23
C VAL A 822 -6.85 -15.61 -1.07
N SER A 823 -7.30 -15.70 0.18
CA SER A 823 -8.71 -15.93 0.52
C SER A 823 -9.49 -14.62 0.63
N PRO A 824 -10.49 -14.36 -0.24
CA PRO A 824 -11.31 -13.14 -0.17
C PRO A 824 -12.00 -12.96 1.18
N SER A 825 -12.49 -14.03 1.80
CA SER A 825 -13.17 -13.97 3.10
C SER A 825 -12.23 -13.56 4.24
N LEU A 826 -10.96 -14.01 4.21
CA LEU A 826 -9.95 -13.61 5.19
C LEU A 826 -9.52 -12.14 4.99
N ILE A 827 -9.48 -11.69 3.74
CA ILE A 827 -9.19 -10.28 3.41
C ILE A 827 -10.36 -9.38 3.85
N GLN A 828 -11.62 -9.79 3.66
CA GLN A 828 -12.77 -9.08 4.21
C GLN A 828 -12.66 -8.91 5.72
N CYS A 829 -12.28 -9.97 6.46
CA CYS A 829 -12.05 -9.87 7.90
C CYS A 829 -10.98 -8.83 8.26
N SER A 830 -9.87 -8.87 7.51
CA SER A 830 -8.72 -7.98 7.63
C SER A 830 -9.09 -6.51 7.36
N LEU A 831 -9.98 -6.25 6.40
CA LEU A 831 -10.48 -4.92 6.04
C LEU A 831 -11.50 -4.38 7.07
N ILE A 832 -12.42 -5.22 7.56
CA ILE A 832 -13.36 -4.83 8.63
C ILE A 832 -12.60 -4.40 9.89
N LYS A 833 -11.54 -5.15 10.26
CA LYS A 833 -10.69 -4.81 11.41
C LYS A 833 -9.98 -3.45 11.26
N ARG A 834 -9.76 -3.00 10.02
CA ARG A 834 -9.15 -1.70 9.69
C ARG A 834 -10.19 -0.59 9.47
N ASP A 835 -11.44 -0.81 9.87
CA ASP A 835 -12.57 0.12 9.67
C ASP A 835 -12.83 0.49 8.20
N ARG A 836 -12.46 -0.39 7.26
CA ARG A 836 -12.71 -0.25 5.82
C ARG A 836 -13.73 -1.27 5.31
N ALA A 837 -14.93 -1.22 5.89
CA ALA A 837 -16.05 -2.07 5.49
C ALA A 837 -16.56 -1.75 4.07
N ASP A 838 -16.30 -0.54 3.59
CA ASP A 838 -16.53 -0.11 2.20
C ASP A 838 -15.78 -1.01 1.21
N LEU A 839 -14.47 -1.15 1.37
CA LEU A 839 -13.64 -2.00 0.51
C LEU A 839 -13.91 -3.49 0.69
N ALA A 840 -14.37 -3.89 1.88
CA ALA A 840 -14.74 -5.28 2.13
C ALA A 840 -16.01 -5.69 1.35
N LEU A 841 -16.91 -4.74 1.05
CA LEU A 841 -18.10 -5.00 0.23
C LEU A 841 -17.73 -5.29 -1.23
N ASP A 842 -16.76 -4.57 -1.77
CA ASP A 842 -16.27 -4.76 -3.14
C ASP A 842 -15.71 -6.17 -3.40
N LEU A 843 -15.32 -6.89 -2.33
CA LEU A 843 -14.83 -8.27 -2.40
C LEU A 843 -15.94 -9.33 -2.47
N GLU A 844 -17.21 -8.97 -2.26
CA GLU A 844 -18.35 -9.91 -2.32
C GLU A 844 -18.35 -10.79 -3.58
N PRO A 845 -18.14 -10.27 -4.81
CA PRO A 845 -18.21 -11.09 -6.04
C PRO A 845 -17.15 -12.19 -6.12
N PHE A 846 -16.06 -12.06 -5.37
CA PHE A 846 -14.96 -13.01 -5.34
C PHE A 846 -15.12 -14.07 -4.25
N CYS A 847 -16.02 -13.84 -3.29
CA CYS A 847 -16.19 -14.71 -2.14
C CYS A 847 -16.94 -15.99 -2.50
N ASP A 848 -16.53 -17.10 -1.87
CA ASP A 848 -17.24 -18.37 -2.00
C ASP A 848 -18.56 -18.35 -1.21
N GLN A 849 -19.51 -19.21 -1.56
CA GLN A 849 -20.77 -19.39 -0.82
C GLN A 849 -20.61 -20.27 0.44
N ASN A 850 -19.40 -20.34 1.00
CA ASN A 850 -19.14 -21.08 2.23
C ASN A 850 -19.87 -20.41 3.41
N PRO A 851 -20.38 -21.16 4.41
CA PRO A 851 -21.11 -20.58 5.54
C PRO A 851 -20.34 -19.50 6.29
N PHE A 852 -19.01 -19.66 6.42
CA PHE A 852 -18.14 -18.66 7.01
C PHE A 852 -18.07 -17.37 6.17
N SER A 853 -17.93 -17.50 4.85
CA SER A 853 -17.90 -16.37 3.92
C SER A 853 -19.20 -15.55 3.96
N ILE A 854 -20.36 -16.23 3.95
CA ILE A 854 -21.69 -15.59 4.08
C ILE A 854 -21.82 -14.88 5.44
N TYR A 855 -21.30 -15.49 6.51
CA TYR A 855 -21.27 -14.87 7.84
C TYR A 855 -20.41 -13.59 7.85
N ILE A 856 -19.23 -13.62 7.23
CA ILE A 856 -18.34 -12.45 7.13
C ILE A 856 -18.98 -11.35 6.28
N HIS A 857 -19.65 -11.68 5.18
CA HIS A 857 -20.40 -10.70 4.41
C HIS A 857 -21.54 -10.06 5.24
N GLY A 858 -22.22 -10.84 6.08
CA GLY A 858 -23.14 -10.28 7.09
C GLY A 858 -22.46 -9.31 8.07
N ARG A 859 -21.22 -9.57 8.47
CA ARG A 859 -20.41 -8.65 9.31
C ARG A 859 -20.02 -7.37 8.56
N VAL A 860 -19.71 -7.45 7.26
CA VAL A 860 -19.45 -6.28 6.40
C VAL A 860 -20.67 -5.37 6.37
N LEU A 861 -21.84 -5.92 6.04
CA LEU A 861 -23.10 -5.15 5.95
C LEU A 861 -23.50 -4.56 7.30
N LEU A 862 -23.26 -5.28 8.39
CA LEU A 862 -23.47 -4.77 9.75
C LEU A 862 -22.58 -3.56 10.06
N ALA A 863 -21.32 -3.58 9.64
CA ALA A 863 -20.40 -2.45 9.79
C ALA A 863 -20.79 -1.24 8.94
N LEU A 864 -21.37 -1.48 7.75
CA LEU A 864 -21.95 -0.45 6.88
C LEU A 864 -23.34 0.04 7.34
N LYS A 865 -23.88 -0.52 8.42
CA LYS A 865 -25.21 -0.21 8.98
C LYS A 865 -26.39 -0.60 8.08
N ASP A 866 -26.17 -1.47 7.11
CA ASP A 866 -27.27 -2.14 6.39
C ASP A 866 -27.72 -3.37 7.19
N TYR A 867 -28.59 -3.11 8.17
CA TYR A 867 -29.04 -4.14 9.10
C TYR A 867 -29.97 -5.19 8.47
N GLU A 868 -30.72 -4.81 7.43
CA GLU A 868 -31.67 -5.70 6.77
C GLU A 868 -30.93 -6.80 6.01
N SER A 869 -30.03 -6.41 5.11
CA SER A 869 -29.20 -7.35 4.34
C SER A 869 -28.29 -8.17 5.25
N ALA A 870 -27.72 -7.56 6.30
CA ALA A 870 -26.94 -8.29 7.31
C ALA A 870 -27.77 -9.40 7.98
N SER A 871 -29.03 -9.10 8.36
CA SER A 871 -29.91 -10.09 9.00
C SER A 871 -30.19 -11.29 8.10
N ILE A 872 -30.37 -11.06 6.79
CA ILE A 872 -30.61 -12.11 5.80
C ILE A 872 -29.39 -13.02 5.69
N ASN A 873 -28.19 -12.43 5.57
CA ASN A 873 -26.95 -13.20 5.47
C ASN A 873 -26.63 -13.98 6.75
N PHE A 874 -26.87 -13.40 7.94
CA PHE A 874 -26.70 -14.14 9.20
C PHE A 874 -27.67 -15.34 9.33
N LYS A 875 -28.90 -15.22 8.82
CA LYS A 875 -29.86 -16.34 8.77
C LYS A 875 -29.40 -17.42 7.78
N LYS A 876 -28.89 -17.04 6.60
CA LYS A 876 -28.35 -17.98 5.60
C LYS A 876 -27.15 -18.77 6.16
N ALA A 877 -26.23 -18.11 6.86
CA ALA A 877 -25.04 -18.74 7.43
C ALA A 877 -25.33 -19.63 8.66
N ALA A 878 -26.50 -19.50 9.29
CA ALA A 878 -26.80 -20.14 10.58
C ALA A 878 -26.66 -21.67 10.56
N VAL A 879 -27.09 -22.33 9.47
CA VAL A 879 -27.07 -23.79 9.38
C VAL A 879 -25.63 -24.34 9.40
N GLY A 880 -24.71 -23.69 8.70
CA GLY A 880 -23.31 -24.11 8.67
C GLY A 880 -22.52 -23.68 9.90
N MET A 881 -22.71 -22.45 10.37
CA MET A 881 -21.98 -21.88 11.51
C MET A 881 -22.52 -22.31 12.88
N GLY A 882 -23.68 -22.97 12.92
CA GLY A 882 -24.33 -23.46 14.13
C GLY A 882 -24.32 -24.98 14.28
N SER A 883 -23.73 -25.73 13.34
CA SER A 883 -23.62 -27.19 13.41
C SER A 883 -22.38 -27.61 14.19
N GLU A 884 -22.52 -28.62 15.08
CA GLU A 884 -21.44 -29.17 15.92
C GLU A 884 -20.43 -30.04 15.13
N THR A 885 -20.70 -30.29 13.85
CA THR A 885 -20.05 -31.35 13.06
C THR A 885 -18.84 -30.92 12.22
N VAL A 886 -18.51 -29.61 12.17
CA VAL A 886 -17.44 -29.10 11.31
C VAL A 886 -16.39 -28.39 12.16
N GLU A 887 -15.15 -28.90 12.19
CA GLU A 887 -14.02 -28.14 12.69
C GLU A 887 -13.69 -27.06 11.65
N LEU A 888 -13.97 -25.79 11.98
CA LEU A 888 -13.50 -24.65 11.18
C LEU A 888 -12.04 -24.38 11.54
N GLU A 889 -11.22 -24.11 10.54
CA GLU A 889 -9.91 -23.49 10.77
C GLU A 889 -10.15 -22.13 11.46
N ARG A 890 -9.58 -21.97 12.66
CA ARG A 890 -9.72 -20.75 13.48
C ARG A 890 -8.86 -19.62 12.92
N HIS A 891 -9.15 -19.19 11.70
CA HIS A 891 -8.44 -18.10 11.04
C HIS A 891 -9.43 -17.01 10.64
N SER A 892 -9.34 -15.83 11.28
CA SER A 892 -10.22 -14.67 11.03
C SER A 892 -9.43 -13.38 10.85
N SER A 893 -8.12 -13.46 10.58
CA SER A 893 -7.22 -12.30 10.52
C SER A 893 -7.31 -11.41 11.78
N GLY A 894 -7.68 -12.02 12.91
CA GLY A 894 -7.88 -11.36 14.20
C GLY A 894 -9.14 -10.49 14.32
N LEU A 895 -10.18 -10.73 13.51
CA LEU A 895 -11.51 -10.12 13.67
C LEU A 895 -12.32 -10.79 14.79
N LEU A 896 -12.19 -12.10 14.93
CA LEU A 896 -12.91 -12.90 15.92
C LEU A 896 -11.96 -13.27 17.06
N ASP A 897 -12.36 -12.95 18.29
CA ASP A 897 -11.65 -13.38 19.50
C ASP A 897 -11.98 -14.84 19.85
N ASP A 898 -11.16 -15.48 20.69
CA ASP A 898 -11.39 -16.86 21.16
C ASP A 898 -12.77 -17.08 21.76
N THR A 899 -13.33 -16.04 22.41
CA THR A 899 -14.69 -16.08 22.96
C THR A 899 -15.76 -16.15 21.88
N GLU A 900 -15.59 -15.42 20.77
CA GLU A 900 -16.53 -15.45 19.65
C GLU A 900 -16.42 -16.79 18.91
N TRP A 901 -15.21 -17.31 18.72
CA TRP A 901 -14.98 -18.63 18.13
C TRP A 901 -15.63 -19.76 18.90
N ASN A 902 -15.63 -19.71 20.23
CA ASN A 902 -16.27 -20.74 21.06
C ASN A 902 -17.81 -20.73 20.99
N LEU A 903 -18.42 -19.65 20.47
CA LEU A 903 -19.87 -19.56 20.23
C LEU A 903 -20.26 -20.00 18.81
N LEU A 904 -19.28 -20.19 17.93
CA LEU A 904 -19.47 -20.72 16.58
C LEU A 904 -19.30 -22.25 16.62
N ASN A 905 -20.08 -22.96 15.81
CA ASN A 905 -20.14 -24.44 15.72
C ASN A 905 -20.47 -25.16 17.04
N SER A 906 -21.12 -24.49 17.99
CA SER A 906 -21.51 -25.04 19.30
C SER A 906 -23.03 -25.15 19.47
N GLY A 907 -23.77 -25.10 18.37
CA GLY A 907 -25.23 -25.18 18.32
C GLY A 907 -25.91 -23.87 17.89
N MET A 908 -27.09 -23.99 17.25
CA MET A 908 -27.88 -22.85 16.73
C MET A 908 -28.20 -21.78 17.79
N ALA A 909 -28.45 -22.20 19.04
CA ALA A 909 -28.76 -21.29 20.13
C ALA A 909 -27.57 -20.37 20.47
N GLN A 910 -26.35 -20.91 20.47
CA GLN A 910 -25.11 -20.18 20.76
C GLN A 910 -24.76 -19.22 19.61
N TYR A 911 -24.92 -19.68 18.36
CA TYR A 911 -24.75 -18.84 17.19
C TYR A 911 -25.70 -17.63 17.22
N TYR A 912 -27.00 -17.82 17.43
CA TYR A 912 -27.93 -16.68 17.49
C TYR A 912 -27.68 -15.77 18.70
N SER A 913 -27.20 -16.32 19.83
CA SER A 913 -26.76 -15.52 20.98
C SER A 913 -25.58 -14.61 20.62
N HIS A 914 -24.64 -15.10 19.80
CA HIS A 914 -23.55 -14.30 19.27
C HIS A 914 -24.07 -13.18 18.35
N ILE A 915 -24.97 -13.49 17.41
CA ILE A 915 -25.58 -12.48 16.53
C ILE A 915 -26.31 -11.39 17.33
N VAL A 916 -27.03 -11.76 18.40
CA VAL A 916 -27.66 -10.79 19.32
C VAL A 916 -26.64 -9.81 19.88
N ALA A 917 -25.49 -10.31 20.36
CA ALA A 917 -24.43 -9.45 20.90
C ALA A 917 -23.86 -8.48 19.84
N LEU A 918 -23.80 -8.88 18.57
CA LEU A 918 -23.34 -8.03 17.47
C LEU A 918 -24.31 -6.87 17.18
N PHE A 919 -25.61 -7.14 17.07
CA PHE A 919 -26.62 -6.07 16.85
C PHE A 919 -26.81 -5.18 18.08
N GLU A 920 -26.63 -5.72 19.29
CA GLU A 920 -26.67 -4.96 20.54
C GLU A 920 -25.53 -3.93 20.61
N LYS A 921 -24.30 -4.30 20.18
CA LYS A 921 -23.17 -3.35 20.05
C LYS A 921 -23.51 -2.15 19.16
N GLN A 922 -24.28 -2.36 18.09
CA GLN A 922 -24.74 -1.30 17.16
C GLN A 922 -26.05 -0.63 17.60
N ARG A 923 -26.64 -1.01 18.74
CA ARG A 923 -27.93 -0.52 19.26
C ARG A 923 -29.12 -0.73 18.32
N ALA A 924 -29.06 -1.76 17.47
CA ALA A 924 -30.12 -2.11 16.52
C ALA A 924 -31.14 -3.07 17.16
N TYR A 925 -31.95 -2.55 18.08
CA TYR A 925 -32.78 -3.36 18.99
C TYR A 925 -33.89 -4.17 18.31
N SER A 926 -34.38 -3.77 17.14
CA SER A 926 -35.38 -4.54 16.37
C SER A 926 -34.85 -5.93 15.97
N TYR A 927 -33.61 -5.99 15.50
CA TYR A 927 -32.96 -7.24 15.12
C TYR A 927 -32.51 -8.05 16.34
N VAL A 928 -32.15 -7.37 17.43
CA VAL A 928 -31.91 -8.05 18.72
C VAL A 928 -33.15 -8.83 19.18
N VAL A 929 -34.34 -8.24 19.06
CA VAL A 929 -35.60 -8.92 19.39
C VAL A 929 -35.81 -10.17 18.53
N GLU A 930 -35.57 -10.06 17.22
CA GLU A 930 -35.75 -11.18 16.29
C GLU A 930 -34.79 -12.34 16.60
N PHE A 931 -33.48 -12.06 16.65
CA PHE A 931 -32.47 -13.10 16.87
C PHE A 931 -32.50 -13.67 18.29
N ALA A 932 -32.88 -12.88 19.31
CA ALA A 932 -33.07 -13.40 20.66
C ALA A 932 -34.24 -14.38 20.74
N ARG A 933 -35.36 -14.10 20.03
CA ARG A 933 -36.47 -15.07 19.91
C ARG A 933 -36.02 -16.36 19.22
N LEU A 934 -35.25 -16.25 18.13
CA LEU A 934 -34.69 -17.42 17.44
C LEU A 934 -33.77 -18.23 18.36
N SER A 935 -32.83 -17.59 19.07
CA SER A 935 -31.95 -18.28 20.04
C SER A 935 -32.75 -19.04 21.10
N VAL A 936 -33.78 -18.41 21.70
CA VAL A 936 -34.64 -19.04 22.71
C VAL A 936 -35.43 -20.23 22.15
N GLN A 937 -35.87 -20.17 20.88
CA GLN A 937 -36.53 -21.30 20.22
C GLN A 937 -35.60 -22.51 20.06
N PHE A 938 -34.33 -22.28 19.71
CA PHE A 938 -33.34 -23.35 19.47
C PHE A 938 -32.60 -23.83 20.72
N THR A 939 -32.82 -23.20 21.87
CA THR A 939 -32.16 -23.54 23.15
C THR A 939 -32.45 -24.98 23.62
N GLY A 940 -33.58 -25.59 23.21
CA GLY A 940 -33.95 -26.96 23.60
C GLY A 940 -34.04 -27.17 25.12
N SER A 941 -34.10 -28.43 25.56
CA SER A 941 -34.18 -28.83 26.98
C SER A 941 -32.81 -29.16 27.61
N LYS A 942 -31.71 -28.88 26.91
CA LYS A 942 -30.34 -29.17 27.38
C LYS A 942 -30.00 -28.26 28.59
N PRO A 943 -29.41 -28.80 29.68
CA PRO A 943 -29.12 -28.04 30.89
C PRO A 943 -28.03 -26.96 30.70
N GLU A 944 -27.09 -27.16 29.78
CA GLU A 944 -26.04 -26.19 29.44
C GLU A 944 -26.59 -24.89 28.82
N ASN A 945 -27.74 -24.97 28.15
CA ASN A 945 -28.38 -23.82 27.51
C ASN A 945 -29.30 -23.03 28.46
N ALA A 946 -29.43 -23.45 29.72
CA ALA A 946 -30.29 -22.77 30.69
C ALA A 946 -29.80 -21.36 31.03
N SER A 947 -28.48 -21.17 31.12
CA SER A 947 -27.83 -19.87 31.35
C SER A 947 -27.99 -18.93 30.15
N ILE A 948 -27.81 -19.46 28.93
CA ILE A 948 -28.01 -18.72 27.68
C ILE A 948 -29.48 -18.29 27.56
N LYS A 949 -30.42 -19.16 27.92
CA LYS A 949 -31.85 -18.82 27.92
C LYS A 949 -32.14 -17.63 28.85
N THR A 950 -31.58 -17.63 30.06
CA THR A 950 -31.77 -16.52 31.00
C THR A 950 -31.15 -15.22 30.49
N ASP A 951 -29.96 -15.28 29.90
CA ASP A 951 -29.30 -14.10 29.31
C ASP A 951 -30.11 -13.56 28.12
N MET A 952 -30.51 -14.42 27.18
CA MET A 952 -31.29 -14.03 26.00
C MET A 952 -32.66 -13.46 26.36
N LEU A 953 -33.35 -14.01 27.37
CA LEU A 953 -34.60 -13.42 27.86
C LEU A 953 -34.38 -12.02 28.45
N SER A 954 -33.25 -11.79 29.13
CA SER A 954 -32.92 -10.47 29.68
C SER A 954 -32.63 -9.45 28.56
N ARG A 955 -31.88 -9.85 27.53
CA ARG A 955 -31.59 -9.00 26.36
C ARG A 955 -32.82 -8.74 25.52
N LEU A 956 -33.66 -9.75 25.29
CA LEU A 956 -34.95 -9.63 24.61
C LEU A 956 -35.86 -8.63 25.33
N PHE A 957 -35.93 -8.71 26.67
CA PHE A 957 -36.70 -7.77 27.48
C PHE A 957 -36.18 -6.33 27.33
N ASN A 958 -34.87 -6.11 27.48
CA ASN A 958 -34.27 -4.79 27.33
C ASN A 958 -34.45 -4.21 25.92
N ALA A 959 -34.32 -5.04 24.87
CA ALA A 959 -34.53 -4.61 23.49
C ALA A 959 -36.01 -4.31 23.19
N ALA A 960 -36.95 -5.10 23.73
CA ALA A 960 -38.39 -4.84 23.63
C ALA A 960 -38.76 -3.52 24.31
N LEU A 961 -38.16 -3.21 25.47
CA LEU A 961 -38.32 -1.90 26.13
C LEU A 961 -37.76 -0.75 25.28
N ALA A 962 -36.58 -0.93 24.68
CA ALA A 962 -35.94 0.10 23.86
C ALA A 962 -36.72 0.40 22.56
N THR A 963 -37.45 -0.59 22.03
CA THR A 963 -38.31 -0.48 20.84
C THR A 963 -39.77 -0.16 21.16
N SER A 964 -40.11 0.06 22.43
CA SER A 964 -41.47 0.31 22.93
C SER A 964 -42.48 -0.82 22.60
N GLN A 965 -42.02 -2.06 22.43
CA GLN A 965 -42.88 -3.23 22.26
C GLN A 965 -43.30 -3.81 23.62
N PHE A 966 -44.21 -3.13 24.32
CA PHE A 966 -44.53 -3.42 25.71
C PHE A 966 -45.23 -4.78 25.92
N GLU A 967 -46.08 -5.23 24.99
CA GLU A 967 -46.69 -6.56 25.05
C GLU A 967 -45.64 -7.68 24.97
N LEU A 968 -44.61 -7.50 24.15
CA LEU A 968 -43.51 -8.44 24.06
C LEU A 968 -42.65 -8.42 25.33
N ALA A 969 -42.33 -7.24 25.86
CA ALA A 969 -41.59 -7.12 27.11
C ALA A 969 -42.35 -7.83 28.26
N HIS A 970 -43.68 -7.67 28.30
CA HIS A 970 -44.55 -8.32 29.27
C HIS A 970 -44.54 -9.85 29.15
N THR A 971 -44.75 -10.39 27.94
CA THR A 971 -44.71 -11.85 27.72
C THR A 971 -43.33 -12.45 28.01
N THR A 972 -42.26 -11.73 27.70
CA THR A 972 -40.88 -12.13 28.01
C THR A 972 -40.66 -12.16 29.53
N LEU A 973 -41.14 -11.16 30.26
CA LEU A 973 -41.06 -11.09 31.72
C LEU A 973 -41.72 -12.30 32.39
N LEU A 974 -42.91 -12.71 31.91
CA LEU A 974 -43.61 -13.89 32.43
C LEU A 974 -42.87 -15.21 32.20
N SER A 975 -42.00 -15.26 31.19
CA SER A 975 -41.21 -16.45 30.87
C SER A 975 -39.91 -16.59 31.70
N MET A 976 -39.54 -15.56 32.48
CA MET A 976 -38.37 -15.57 33.35
C MET A 976 -38.62 -16.38 34.64
N LYS A 977 -37.71 -17.31 34.96
CA LYS A 977 -37.82 -18.18 36.15
C LYS A 977 -37.19 -17.60 37.41
N ASP A 978 -36.25 -16.67 37.28
CA ASP A 978 -35.55 -16.04 38.41
C ASP A 978 -36.37 -14.86 38.96
N GLU A 979 -36.76 -14.94 40.24
CA GLU A 979 -37.60 -13.96 40.91
C GLU A 979 -36.92 -12.60 41.07
N ALA A 980 -35.60 -12.57 41.31
CA ALA A 980 -34.86 -11.32 41.51
C ALA A 980 -34.72 -10.54 40.19
N LEU A 981 -34.37 -11.23 39.11
CA LEU A 981 -34.31 -10.65 37.76
C LEU A 981 -35.69 -10.20 37.28
N ARG A 982 -36.73 -10.98 37.56
CA ARG A 982 -38.12 -10.64 37.22
C ARG A 982 -38.56 -9.36 37.92
N HIS A 983 -38.32 -9.22 39.22
CA HIS A 983 -38.67 -8.02 39.97
C HIS A 983 -37.90 -6.77 39.48
N TYR A 984 -36.60 -6.92 39.19
CA TYR A 984 -35.79 -5.83 38.62
C TYR A 984 -36.28 -5.38 37.24
N ASN A 985 -36.56 -6.34 36.35
CA ASN A 985 -37.07 -6.05 35.01
C ASN A 985 -38.50 -5.46 35.06
N LEU A 986 -39.36 -5.94 35.96
CA LEU A 986 -40.70 -5.38 36.19
C LEU A 986 -40.63 -3.88 36.53
N ARG A 987 -39.73 -3.49 37.44
CA ARG A 987 -39.50 -2.09 37.79
C ARG A 987 -39.11 -1.26 36.57
N LYS A 988 -38.20 -1.76 35.73
CA LYS A 988 -37.80 -1.07 34.49
C LYS A 988 -38.95 -0.94 33.49
N LEU A 989 -39.80 -1.96 33.35
CA LEU A 989 -40.98 -1.90 32.46
C LEU A 989 -41.94 -0.79 32.91
N VAL A 990 -42.28 -0.77 34.20
CA VAL A 990 -43.20 0.22 34.77
C VAL A 990 -42.63 1.64 34.63
N ASP A 991 -41.37 1.84 35.03
CA ASP A 991 -40.69 3.14 34.88
C ASP A 991 -40.72 3.57 33.40
N LYS A 992 -40.37 2.68 32.46
CA LYS A 992 -40.30 3.02 31.03
C LYS A 992 -41.66 3.32 30.39
N MET A 993 -42.71 2.56 30.73
CA MET A 993 -44.07 2.80 30.22
C MET A 993 -44.64 4.13 30.71
N CYS A 994 -44.31 4.52 31.96
CA CYS A 994 -44.66 5.82 32.51
C CYS A 994 -43.87 6.95 31.85
N GLU A 995 -42.58 6.74 31.54
CA GLU A 995 -41.74 7.70 30.82
C GLU A 995 -42.19 7.94 29.37
N THR A 996 -42.64 6.89 28.68
CA THR A 996 -43.10 6.97 27.28
C THR A 996 -44.59 7.32 27.13
N TYR A 997 -45.29 7.63 28.24
CA TYR A 997 -46.73 7.96 28.27
C TYR A 997 -47.69 6.85 27.79
N HIS A 998 -47.29 5.57 27.81
CA HIS A 998 -48.13 4.43 27.45
C HIS A 998 -48.98 3.93 28.63
N ASN A 999 -49.70 4.87 29.26
CA ASN A 999 -50.40 4.64 30.53
C ASN A 999 -51.64 3.74 30.39
N SER A 1000 -52.34 3.83 29.26
CA SER A 1000 -53.50 2.99 28.96
C SER A 1000 -53.10 1.52 28.82
N GLU A 1001 -52.00 1.25 28.12
CA GLU A 1001 -51.48 -0.09 27.91
C GLU A 1001 -50.97 -0.75 29.20
N LEU A 1002 -50.29 0.00 30.06
CA LEU A 1002 -49.82 -0.52 31.36
C LEU A 1002 -51.00 -1.01 32.20
N VAL A 1003 -52.09 -0.24 32.20
CA VAL A 1003 -53.30 -0.59 32.94
C VAL A 1003 -54.05 -1.74 32.28
N THR A 1004 -53.99 -1.92 30.94
CA THR A 1004 -54.65 -3.05 30.26
C THR A 1004 -53.94 -4.38 30.47
N LEU A 1005 -52.61 -4.40 30.52
CA LEU A 1005 -51.79 -5.61 30.71
C LEU A 1005 -52.11 -6.36 32.00
N THR A 1006 -52.08 -7.70 31.93
CA THR A 1006 -52.39 -8.59 33.06
C THR A 1006 -51.11 -9.15 33.65
N PHE A 1007 -50.82 -8.86 34.92
CA PHE A 1007 -49.61 -9.34 35.61
C PHE A 1007 -49.94 -10.46 36.64
N PRO A 1008 -50.07 -11.74 36.23
CA PRO A 1008 -50.30 -12.84 37.17
C PRO A 1008 -49.27 -12.88 38.29
N GLY A 1009 -49.72 -12.87 39.55
CA GLY A 1009 -48.86 -13.00 40.74
C GLY A 1009 -47.96 -11.80 41.07
N MET A 1010 -47.88 -10.76 40.22
CA MET A 1010 -47.00 -9.59 40.39
C MET A 1010 -47.78 -8.26 40.57
N GLN A 1011 -49.10 -8.32 40.73
CA GLN A 1011 -49.95 -7.12 40.82
C GLN A 1011 -49.60 -6.22 42.01
N GLN A 1012 -49.24 -6.85 43.14
CA GLN A 1012 -48.84 -6.13 44.35
C GLN A 1012 -47.46 -5.48 44.19
N GLU A 1013 -46.52 -6.13 43.52
CA GLU A 1013 -45.20 -5.58 43.21
C GLU A 1013 -45.28 -4.33 42.31
N VAL A 1014 -46.16 -4.33 41.31
CA VAL A 1014 -46.41 -3.15 40.45
C VAL A 1014 -46.97 -1.98 41.26
N ASP A 1015 -47.94 -2.25 42.15
CA ASP A 1015 -48.52 -1.21 43.02
C ASP A 1015 -47.46 -0.62 43.96
N ASP A 1016 -46.61 -1.47 44.56
CA ASP A 1016 -45.52 -1.05 45.45
C ASP A 1016 -44.47 -0.21 44.72
N ILE A 1017 -44.10 -0.57 43.49
CA ILE A 1017 -43.17 0.20 42.64
C ILE A 1017 -43.74 1.58 42.31
N LEU A 1018 -44.98 1.63 41.84
CA LEU A 1018 -45.65 2.90 41.52
C LEU A 1018 -45.83 3.78 42.76
N ALA A 1019 -46.21 3.19 43.91
CA ALA A 1019 -46.34 3.90 45.16
C ALA A 1019 -44.99 4.47 45.65
N LEU A 1020 -43.90 3.72 45.51
CA LEU A 1020 -42.55 4.18 45.83
C LEU A 1020 -42.12 5.36 44.95
N ARG A 1021 -42.40 5.30 43.63
CA ARG A 1021 -42.12 6.40 42.71
C ARG A 1021 -42.95 7.64 43.04
N CYS A 1022 -44.25 7.49 43.26
CA CYS A 1022 -45.13 8.56 43.73
C CYS A 1022 -44.59 9.24 45.00
N LYS A 1023 -44.07 8.48 45.97
CA LYS A 1023 -43.46 9.04 47.19
C LYS A 1023 -42.19 9.85 46.92
N THR A 1024 -41.35 9.38 46.00
CA THR A 1024 -40.02 9.98 45.70
C THR A 1024 -40.12 11.28 44.89
N ILE A 1025 -41.18 11.47 44.10
CA ILE A 1025 -41.35 12.63 43.22
C ILE A 1025 -41.74 13.87 44.03
N MET A 1026 -40.98 14.96 43.87
CA MET A 1026 -41.25 16.26 44.51
C MET A 1026 -41.94 17.26 43.57
N ASP A 1027 -41.54 17.30 42.29
CA ASP A 1027 -42.19 18.12 41.26
C ASP A 1027 -43.28 17.30 40.56
N VAL A 1028 -44.54 17.67 40.74
CA VAL A 1028 -45.72 16.92 40.26
C VAL A 1028 -46.25 17.44 38.91
N MET A 1029 -45.81 18.64 38.48
CA MET A 1029 -46.33 19.30 37.28
C MET A 1029 -45.45 19.01 36.05
N HIS A 1030 -44.13 18.96 36.20
CA HIS A 1030 -43.20 18.72 35.09
C HIS A 1030 -42.63 17.29 35.06
N ALA A 1031 -42.88 16.47 36.09
CA ALA A 1031 -42.45 15.07 36.13
C ALA A 1031 -43.46 14.11 35.49
N PHE A 1032 -43.02 12.88 35.22
CA PHE A 1032 -43.84 11.83 34.63
C PHE A 1032 -45.11 11.53 35.46
N PRO A 1033 -46.24 11.15 34.82
CA PRO A 1033 -47.58 11.13 35.43
C PRO A 1033 -47.85 9.91 36.35
N TYR A 1034 -46.91 9.53 37.22
CA TYR A 1034 -47.02 8.35 38.09
C TYR A 1034 -48.27 8.37 38.98
N HIS A 1035 -48.66 9.53 39.51
CA HIS A 1035 -49.88 9.67 40.34
C HIS A 1035 -51.17 9.38 39.56
N GLN A 1036 -51.22 9.74 38.26
CA GLN A 1036 -52.38 9.45 37.41
C GLN A 1036 -52.44 7.96 37.05
N VAL A 1037 -51.29 7.34 36.77
CA VAL A 1037 -51.16 5.92 36.47
C VAL A 1037 -51.52 5.05 37.67
N LEU A 1038 -51.02 5.38 38.86
CA LEU A 1038 -51.33 4.63 40.08
C LEU A 1038 -52.82 4.74 40.46
N TYR A 1039 -53.42 5.91 40.24
CA TYR A 1039 -54.85 6.12 40.43
C TYR A 1039 -55.69 5.24 39.49
N SER A 1040 -55.38 5.24 38.18
CA SER A 1040 -56.12 4.43 37.20
C SER A 1040 -55.89 2.93 37.40
N TRP A 1041 -54.68 2.52 37.78
CA TRP A 1041 -54.33 1.15 38.17
C TRP A 1041 -55.18 0.65 39.33
N ARG A 1042 -55.19 1.40 40.44
CA ARG A 1042 -55.95 1.03 41.66
C ARG A 1042 -57.46 1.01 41.42
N ILE A 1043 -58.00 1.88 40.57
CA ILE A 1043 -59.41 1.84 40.17
C ILE A 1043 -59.75 0.56 39.40
N LYS A 1044 -58.93 0.18 38.41
CA LYS A 1044 -59.16 -1.05 37.64
C LYS A 1044 -59.13 -2.30 38.53
N HIS A 1045 -58.33 -2.30 39.59
CA HIS A 1045 -58.25 -3.38 40.57
C HIS A 1045 -59.24 -3.26 41.76
N ASN A 1046 -60.29 -2.43 41.65
CA ASN A 1046 -61.31 -2.19 42.69
C ASN A 1046 -60.77 -1.66 44.03
N ASN A 1047 -59.57 -1.09 44.06
CA ASN A 1047 -58.98 -0.45 45.24
C ASN A 1047 -59.25 1.06 45.25
N TYR A 1048 -60.53 1.44 45.33
CA TYR A 1048 -60.97 2.83 45.32
C TYR A 1048 -60.42 3.65 46.49
N ARG A 1049 -60.26 3.01 47.65
CA ARG A 1049 -59.72 3.63 48.87
C ARG A 1049 -58.23 3.96 48.73
N GLY A 1050 -57.44 3.05 48.17
CA GLY A 1050 -56.04 3.30 47.85
C GLY A 1050 -55.87 4.34 46.74
N ALA A 1051 -56.74 4.35 45.73
CA ALA A 1051 -56.70 5.35 44.66
C ALA A 1051 -56.90 6.78 45.21
N ALA A 1052 -57.84 6.94 46.14
CA ALA A 1052 -58.10 8.21 46.80
C ALA A 1052 -56.88 8.71 47.62
N SER A 1053 -56.14 7.82 48.28
CA SER A 1053 -54.92 8.22 49.03
C SER A 1053 -53.82 8.83 48.15
N VAL A 1054 -53.71 8.39 46.89
CA VAL A 1054 -52.70 8.86 45.93
C VAL A 1054 -53.01 10.26 45.45
N ILE A 1055 -54.29 10.57 45.27
CA ILE A 1055 -54.74 11.91 44.88
C ILE A 1055 -54.55 12.89 46.03
N LEU A 1056 -54.77 12.47 47.28
CA LEU A 1056 -54.49 13.30 48.46
C LEU A 1056 -53.00 13.66 48.55
N ASP A 1057 -52.10 12.68 48.38
CA ASP A 1057 -50.65 12.91 48.32
C ASP A 1057 -50.26 13.87 47.17
N LYS A 1058 -50.87 13.70 45.99
CA LYS A 1058 -50.68 14.59 44.85
C LYS A 1058 -51.10 16.04 45.17
N ILE A 1059 -52.23 16.23 45.85
CA ILE A 1059 -52.73 17.56 46.26
C ILE A 1059 -51.75 18.23 47.22
N GLN A 1060 -51.21 17.49 48.19
CA GLN A 1060 -50.24 18.02 49.15
C GLN A 1060 -48.95 18.47 48.48
N LYS A 1061 -48.43 17.66 47.53
CA LYS A 1061 -47.24 18.00 46.77
C LYS A 1061 -47.43 19.17 45.81
N LEU A 1062 -48.60 19.28 45.17
CA LEU A 1062 -48.96 20.44 44.35
C LEU A 1062 -49.04 21.74 45.16
N ARG A 1063 -49.53 21.66 46.41
CA ARG A 1063 -49.54 22.80 47.35
C ARG A 1063 -48.12 23.19 47.78
N LEU A 1064 -47.27 22.21 48.07
CA LEU A 1064 -45.86 22.44 48.46
C LEU A 1064 -45.02 23.06 47.33
N ALA A 1065 -45.30 22.72 46.07
CA ALA A 1065 -44.60 23.28 44.92
C ALA A 1065 -44.96 24.75 44.63
N GLY A 1066 -45.98 25.33 45.29
CA GLY A 1066 -46.40 26.71 45.09
C GLY A 1066 -47.13 26.97 43.76
N GLU A 1067 -47.38 25.93 42.95
CA GLU A 1067 -48.00 26.02 41.61
C GLU A 1067 -49.50 25.70 41.60
N GLY A 1068 -50.11 25.50 42.78
CA GLY A 1068 -51.53 25.16 42.92
C GLY A 1068 -52.51 26.23 42.43
N ASP A 1069 -52.05 27.47 42.28
CA ASP A 1069 -52.86 28.65 41.93
C ASP A 1069 -52.79 29.00 40.42
N GLN A 1070 -52.13 28.20 39.58
CA GLN A 1070 -52.11 28.41 38.12
C GLN A 1070 -53.50 28.12 37.51
N ILE A 1071 -54.06 29.08 36.79
CA ILE A 1071 -55.34 28.94 36.09
C ILE A 1071 -55.12 28.09 34.83
N THR A 1072 -55.77 26.93 34.73
CA THR A 1072 -55.57 25.98 33.62
C THR A 1072 -56.77 25.83 32.68
N GLY A 1073 -57.91 26.49 32.97
CA GLY A 1073 -59.16 26.38 32.21
C GLY A 1073 -59.81 27.72 31.87
N GLU A 1074 -60.98 27.68 31.21
CA GLU A 1074 -61.81 28.86 30.90
C GLU A 1074 -62.49 29.46 32.14
N ASP A 1075 -62.69 28.64 33.18
CA ASP A 1075 -63.26 29.06 34.46
C ASP A 1075 -62.15 29.32 35.49
N VAL A 1076 -62.36 30.37 36.27
CA VAL A 1076 -61.37 30.95 37.16
C VAL A 1076 -61.13 30.09 38.42
N LEU A 1077 -62.12 29.27 38.77
CA LEU A 1077 -62.06 28.30 39.87
C LEU A 1077 -61.39 26.97 39.46
N ASP A 1078 -61.02 26.84 38.18
CA ASP A 1078 -60.57 25.59 37.57
C ASP A 1078 -59.03 25.44 37.65
N THR A 1079 -58.55 25.38 38.90
CA THR A 1079 -57.14 25.17 39.24
C THR A 1079 -56.77 23.68 39.21
N PRO A 1080 -55.47 23.33 39.05
CA PRO A 1080 -55.04 21.93 39.13
C PRO A 1080 -55.43 21.27 40.45
N VAL A 1081 -55.48 22.02 41.57
CA VAL A 1081 -55.85 21.51 42.89
C VAL A 1081 -57.35 21.19 43.00
N THR A 1082 -58.24 22.09 42.52
CA THR A 1082 -59.69 21.87 42.58
C THR A 1082 -60.11 20.66 41.74
N LYS A 1083 -59.50 20.47 40.55
CA LYS A 1083 -59.70 19.26 39.71
C LYS A 1083 -59.32 17.96 40.42
N GLN A 1084 -58.21 17.94 41.16
CA GLN A 1084 -57.79 16.74 41.91
C GLN A 1084 -58.72 16.46 43.10
N TYR A 1085 -59.23 17.49 43.80
CA TYR A 1085 -60.20 17.30 44.87
C TYR A 1085 -61.52 16.67 44.39
N LEU A 1086 -61.99 17.04 43.21
CA LEU A 1086 -63.17 16.41 42.60
C LEU A 1086 -62.93 14.93 42.30
N LEU A 1087 -61.76 14.57 41.74
CA LEU A 1087 -61.34 13.18 41.54
C LEU A 1087 -61.28 12.40 42.87
N LEU A 1088 -60.76 13.02 43.92
CA LEU A 1088 -60.67 12.44 45.27
C LEU A 1088 -62.06 12.15 45.87
N ILE A 1089 -62.98 13.11 45.78
CA ILE A 1089 -64.36 12.96 46.27
C ILE A 1089 -65.07 11.85 45.51
N ASN A 1090 -64.92 11.81 44.19
CA ASN A 1090 -65.52 10.78 43.35
C ASN A 1090 -64.99 9.38 43.72
N ALA A 1091 -63.67 9.20 43.85
CA ALA A 1091 -63.08 7.91 44.23
C ALA A 1091 -63.51 7.42 45.63
N LEU A 1092 -63.58 8.31 46.62
CA LEU A 1092 -64.05 7.98 47.98
C LEU A 1092 -65.55 7.68 48.04
N SER A 1093 -66.35 8.31 47.16
CA SER A 1093 -67.79 8.06 47.08
C SER A 1093 -68.13 6.66 46.54
N CYS A 1094 -67.20 6.04 45.82
CA CYS A 1094 -67.30 4.65 45.36
C CYS A 1094 -66.95 3.61 46.44
N VAL A 1095 -66.51 4.05 47.63
CA VAL A 1095 -66.21 3.18 48.78
C VAL A 1095 -67.44 3.13 49.70
N ASP A 1096 -67.72 1.96 50.29
CA ASP A 1096 -68.77 1.83 51.30
C ASP A 1096 -68.61 2.86 52.42
N ALA A 1097 -69.70 3.51 52.82
CA ALA A 1097 -69.70 4.64 53.76
C ALA A 1097 -69.02 4.34 55.12
N LYS A 1098 -68.92 3.07 55.51
CA LYS A 1098 -68.22 2.63 56.74
C LYS A 1098 -66.69 2.59 56.61
N GLN A 1099 -66.16 2.55 55.39
CA GLN A 1099 -64.73 2.41 55.08
C GLN A 1099 -64.16 3.62 54.33
N ALA A 1100 -64.98 4.65 54.07
CA ALA A 1100 -64.62 5.87 53.33
C ALA A 1100 -63.78 6.86 54.16
N TRP A 1101 -62.57 6.43 54.55
CA TRP A 1101 -61.60 7.23 55.29
C TRP A 1101 -60.16 6.93 54.83
N ILE A 1102 -59.29 7.94 54.85
CA ILE A 1102 -57.91 7.88 54.37
C ILE A 1102 -56.96 8.41 55.45
N PHE A 1103 -55.72 7.94 55.46
CA PHE A 1103 -54.66 8.52 56.28
C PHE A 1103 -53.97 9.66 55.54
N ASP A 1104 -53.93 10.82 56.18
CA ASP A 1104 -53.10 11.96 55.82
C ASP A 1104 -51.78 11.85 56.59
N GLU A 1105 -50.69 11.56 55.86
CA GLU A 1105 -49.33 11.66 56.35
C GLU A 1105 -48.91 13.13 56.22
N GLY A 1106 -49.21 13.95 57.23
CA GLY A 1106 -48.96 15.39 57.18
C GLY A 1106 -47.51 15.78 56.84
N ILE A 1107 -47.30 17.04 56.46
CA ILE A 1107 -46.01 17.60 56.02
C ILE A 1107 -44.96 17.45 57.15
N PRO A 1108 -43.74 16.93 56.89
CA PRO A 1108 -42.67 16.91 57.88
C PRO A 1108 -42.09 18.32 58.09
N GLU A 1109 -42.36 18.91 59.25
CA GLU A 1109 -41.67 20.12 59.73
C GLU A 1109 -40.46 19.70 60.60
N GLY A 1110 -39.27 19.60 60.00
CA GLY A 1110 -38.01 19.28 60.71
C GLY A 1110 -37.86 17.83 61.20
N GLU A 1111 -36.98 17.58 62.19
CA GLU A 1111 -36.60 16.25 62.72
C GLU A 1111 -37.71 15.49 63.51
N LYS A 1112 -38.98 15.90 63.44
CA LYS A 1112 -40.10 15.21 64.12
C LYS A 1112 -40.94 14.41 63.12
N GLU A 1113 -41.09 13.11 63.36
CA GLU A 1113 -41.98 12.24 62.56
C GLU A 1113 -43.42 12.79 62.51
N ALA A 1114 -43.98 12.87 61.30
CA ALA A 1114 -45.32 13.36 61.04
C ALA A 1114 -46.41 12.46 61.70
N LYS A 1115 -47.38 13.06 62.40
CA LYS A 1115 -48.52 12.33 62.99
C LYS A 1115 -49.58 12.02 61.92
N ARG A 1116 -49.80 10.73 61.63
CA ARG A 1116 -50.87 10.24 60.74
C ARG A 1116 -52.26 10.67 61.24
N LYS A 1117 -53.00 11.45 60.44
CA LYS A 1117 -54.37 11.90 60.75
C LYS A 1117 -55.38 11.15 59.88
N VAL A 1118 -56.52 10.74 60.45
CA VAL A 1118 -57.61 10.13 59.67
C VAL A 1118 -58.50 11.23 59.10
N VAL A 1119 -58.71 11.22 57.79
CA VAL A 1119 -59.53 12.19 57.06
C VAL A 1119 -60.74 11.47 56.45
N THR A 1120 -61.95 11.96 56.73
CA THR A 1120 -63.21 11.41 56.21
C THR A 1120 -63.70 12.16 54.97
N LEU A 1121 -64.67 11.60 54.24
CA LEU A 1121 -65.31 12.27 53.09
C LEU A 1121 -65.88 13.65 53.44
N ALA A 1122 -66.42 13.82 54.65
CA ALA A 1122 -66.95 15.11 55.11
C ALA A 1122 -65.83 16.15 55.29
N ASP A 1123 -64.67 15.72 55.79
CA ASP A 1123 -63.51 16.59 55.97
C ASP A 1123 -62.91 17.02 54.63
N ILE A 1124 -62.85 16.13 53.64
CA ILE A 1124 -62.34 16.44 52.28
C ILE A 1124 -63.26 17.41 51.55
N ARG A 1125 -64.59 17.24 51.68
CA ARG A 1125 -65.57 18.19 51.11
C ARG A 1125 -65.43 19.57 51.74
N LYS A 1126 -65.16 19.63 53.04
CA LYS A 1126 -64.87 20.88 53.74
C LYS A 1126 -63.56 21.50 53.23
N GLN A 1127 -62.47 20.74 53.13
CA GLN A 1127 -61.19 21.22 52.60
C GLN A 1127 -61.29 21.72 51.15
N TYR A 1128 -62.13 21.09 50.31
CA TYR A 1128 -62.40 21.55 48.96
C TYR A 1128 -63.14 22.90 48.95
N GLN A 1129 -64.14 23.07 49.82
CA GLN A 1129 -64.85 24.33 49.98
C GLN A 1129 -63.92 25.44 50.50
N ASP A 1130 -63.08 25.13 51.50
CA ASP A 1130 -62.10 26.06 52.06
C ASP A 1130 -61.08 26.51 50.97
N GLU A 1131 -60.68 25.62 50.04
CA GLU A 1131 -59.81 25.97 48.91
C GLU A 1131 -60.51 26.85 47.88
N LEU A 1132 -61.78 26.59 47.56
CA LEU A 1132 -62.58 27.45 46.69
C LEU A 1132 -62.74 28.85 47.27
N ASP A 1133 -62.99 28.94 48.58
CA ASP A 1133 -63.11 30.21 49.31
C ASP A 1133 -61.76 30.94 49.35
N ARG A 1134 -60.63 30.22 49.49
CA ARG A 1134 -59.26 30.76 49.40
C ARG A 1134 -58.95 31.34 48.02
N ILE A 1135 -59.24 30.61 46.93
CA ILE A 1135 -59.05 31.09 45.55
C ILE A 1135 -59.89 32.34 45.29
N ALA A 1136 -61.15 32.35 45.75
CA ALA A 1136 -62.03 33.51 45.68
C ALA A 1136 -61.50 34.72 46.49
N ALA A 1137 -60.84 34.49 47.63
CA ALA A 1137 -60.22 35.55 48.45
C ALA A 1137 -58.95 36.13 47.80
N ILE A 1138 -58.09 35.29 47.20
CA ILE A 1138 -56.88 35.70 46.46
C ILE A 1138 -57.27 36.59 45.27
N GLN A 1139 -58.31 36.21 44.51
CA GLN A 1139 -58.82 37.03 43.41
C GLN A 1139 -59.37 38.39 43.84
N ASN A 1140 -60.00 38.45 45.00
CA ASN A 1140 -60.54 39.69 45.56
C ASN A 1140 -59.49 40.56 46.28
N ASN A 1141 -58.19 40.22 46.20
CA ASN A 1141 -57.06 40.93 46.84
C ASN A 1141 -57.19 41.09 48.37
N GLN A 1142 -57.85 40.16 49.05
CA GLN A 1142 -58.03 40.19 50.51
C GLN A 1142 -56.98 39.30 51.19
N PHE A 1143 -55.77 39.81 51.41
CA PHE A 1143 -54.75 39.10 52.21
C PHE A 1143 -55.02 39.30 53.71
N GLY A 1144 -55.65 38.32 54.34
CA GLY A 1144 -55.70 38.20 55.81
C GLY A 1144 -54.39 37.63 56.33
N PHE A 1145 -53.61 38.43 57.07
CA PHE A 1145 -52.50 37.97 57.90
C PHE A 1145 -53.04 37.13 59.07
N GLU A 1146 -52.79 35.82 59.09
CA GLU A 1146 -52.84 35.05 60.33
C GLU A 1146 -51.43 34.95 60.93
N ALA A 1147 -51.34 35.31 62.21
CA ALA A 1147 -50.11 35.55 62.94
C ALA A 1147 -49.39 34.26 63.34
N GLY A 1148 -48.12 34.13 62.94
CA GLY A 1148 -47.28 33.02 63.37
C GLY A 1148 -45.85 32.94 62.84
N ASP A 1149 -45.33 33.91 62.06
CA ASP A 1149 -43.95 33.87 61.57
C ASP A 1149 -43.02 34.71 62.45
N ILE A 1150 -42.22 34.02 63.28
CA ILE A 1150 -40.92 34.55 63.74
C ILE A 1150 -39.87 33.99 62.78
N MET A 1151 -39.32 34.88 61.97
CA MET A 1151 -38.15 34.67 61.13
C MET A 1151 -36.95 34.19 61.97
N ASP A 1152 -36.13 33.30 61.40
CA ASP A 1152 -34.69 33.54 61.37
C ASP A 1152 -34.08 32.99 60.07
N ILE A 1153 -33.36 33.88 59.40
CA ILE A 1153 -32.76 33.76 58.08
C ILE A 1153 -31.27 33.48 58.25
N ALA A 1154 -30.78 32.41 57.62
CA ALA A 1154 -29.46 32.33 56.96
C ALA A 1154 -29.41 31.09 56.06
#